data_AF-A0A939DZZ1-F1
#
_entry.id   AF-A0A939DZZ1-F1
#
_cell.length_a   1.000
_cell.length_b   1.000
_cell.length_c   1.000
_cell.angle_alpha   90.00
_cell.angle_beta   90.00
_cell.angle_gamma   90.00
#
_symmetry.space_group_name_H-M   'P 1'
#
loop_
_entity.id
_entity.type
_entity.pdbx_description
1 polymer ?
#
loop_
_entity_poly.entity_id
_entity_poly.type
_entity_poly.pdbx_seq_one_letter_code
_entity_poly.pdbx_strand_id
1 'polypeptide(L)'
;MLHVSDGLLADASALRDRMGDEAFFDGLGGGDSAWGDLGSAWDAQSFEAAASAGPADADRVRLIGDLVNAYFSASVRSGEWLPMADGLRAITAHAKSLGYQGLVFLIDEIVLWLGQHLADQAWVQNEIEKVVQLAENAAANLPIPITSFLARQRDLRDFLGSHVAGAERTAQGQLFAYWEDRFDKIRLQAADLPKIVKQRLLQPVDSAAAYTLSTAVTEVKQDHAAWGYLLSDDANSDEKAFADVYPFSPALVDTMVALSSLMQRERTALKLMAELLSDGRDTLRVRDVIPVGDLYAPIVLGGSQPLTEEMKKHFAISAQFYRNKMRPYLLRKHGVTDSQAEGLERSHPFVTEDRLAKTVLIAALAPEARSLSNLTAAKLAALNWGTISAFIAGNEAVQVLGIVREWASEFGEISIGDGHDPIVTATLSGVDYDSILERISTEDNAQTRRELVRRLIAEELGLAAASVSLIGLPLTHVWRGNKRTVTVKFGNVRDDSEVLDSDLFHSDDQWRVIIDFPYDSASFSPADDTVRMQKLRDQGRSANTIAWIPNFLSDARQEDLGKLVLLEYLLTGSRFDANADHLPVADRGPAKQTLESRRRTLREVTTSALRQAYGVNAPDDSNVGTDLDGNQIFAPLTDGLTIAPPPTGTLRTGLFHALDAAWAHEFPNHPDLGAEEVTARRLGEALDLVTGVIEAGGRRQGLSRVEQRLAHDVVMPLRLGVLNENVLVVDAAHFGWNSEFARWTGELAGDLTVGALRTKLRGWGMTAAMENTVLLTWAALGNWEFIGIDNPSAQTLPDGAAVRRANLPDDADFTLAQVRAAGIFGVQGESHLTPRAVARFATATREAVRISAIADLVQQLEKHATVLGLEDDAVGRLATARRVNDLVAKTGSARTEKDLVEVLATFDLPDELTALGRTFATAERLAGELQGLDWGIITAAQARRDASFESSLAELRTTAALNESVAPLEPRLKDLAARARALIVGSSQSKPAVTHEPHPGSAPVEEPLPGHEGRVSGTLSVPLTDLDEVLAKLKSDISATHASTGTVTITWQVD
;
A
#
# COMPACT_ATOMS: atom_id res chain seq x y z
N MET A 1 3.89 -63.71 -59.82
CA MET A 1 5.22 -63.07 -59.79
C MET A 1 5.04 -61.57 -59.97
N LEU A 2 5.82 -60.73 -59.29
CA LEU A 2 5.72 -59.25 -59.29
C LEU A 2 6.77 -58.56 -60.19
N HIS A 3 7.52 -59.31 -61.02
CA HIS A 3 8.61 -58.80 -61.88
C HIS A 3 8.53 -59.34 -63.32
N VAL A 4 9.20 -58.67 -64.27
CA VAL A 4 9.36 -59.10 -65.68
C VAL A 4 10.34 -60.28 -65.77
N SER A 5 9.92 -61.42 -66.33
CA SER A 5 10.62 -62.70 -66.17
C SER A 5 11.45 -63.18 -67.38
N ASP A 6 11.40 -62.49 -68.52
CA ASP A 6 12.03 -62.96 -69.77
C ASP A 6 13.56 -62.83 -69.76
N GLY A 7 14.11 -61.77 -69.15
CA GLY A 7 15.56 -61.61 -69.00
C GLY A 7 16.19 -62.68 -68.11
N LEU A 8 15.46 -63.14 -67.09
CA LEU A 8 15.94 -64.14 -66.13
C LEU A 8 16.10 -65.53 -66.77
N LEU A 9 15.25 -65.87 -67.73
CA LEU A 9 15.35 -67.13 -68.49
C LEU A 9 16.53 -67.13 -69.48
N ALA A 10 16.88 -65.97 -70.04
CA ALA A 10 18.06 -65.82 -70.89
C ALA A 10 19.36 -65.98 -70.09
N ASP A 11 19.43 -65.37 -68.91
CA ASP A 11 20.57 -65.49 -68.00
C ASP A 11 20.72 -66.92 -67.44
N ALA A 12 19.59 -67.58 -67.14
CA ALA A 12 19.57 -68.99 -66.73
C ALA A 12 20.12 -69.91 -67.82
N SER A 13 19.78 -69.66 -69.08
CA SER A 13 20.30 -70.42 -70.23
C SER A 13 21.82 -70.22 -70.39
N ALA A 14 22.30 -68.98 -70.27
CA ALA A 14 23.73 -68.68 -70.31
C ALA A 14 24.52 -69.21 -69.09
N LEU A 15 23.84 -69.41 -67.95
CA LEU A 15 24.43 -70.03 -66.77
C LEU A 15 24.51 -71.55 -66.92
N ARG A 16 23.46 -72.18 -67.46
CA ARG A 16 23.43 -73.60 -67.84
C ARG A 16 24.57 -73.93 -68.81
N ASP A 17 24.77 -73.12 -69.84
CA ASP A 17 25.87 -73.29 -70.81
C ASP A 17 27.27 -73.22 -70.17
N ARG A 18 27.44 -72.43 -69.10
CA ARG A 18 28.73 -72.26 -68.42
C ARG A 18 29.01 -73.33 -67.37
N MET A 19 27.97 -73.84 -66.70
CA MET A 19 28.09 -74.80 -65.61
C MET A 19 28.00 -76.26 -66.08
N GLY A 20 27.37 -76.50 -67.24
CA GLY A 20 27.01 -77.82 -67.72
C GLY A 20 25.72 -78.35 -67.08
N ASP A 21 24.98 -79.18 -67.83
CA ASP A 21 23.61 -79.60 -67.48
C ASP A 21 23.53 -80.31 -66.11
N GLU A 22 24.46 -81.21 -65.80
CA GLU A 22 24.42 -81.99 -64.55
C GLU A 22 24.55 -81.10 -63.31
N ALA A 23 25.55 -80.20 -63.27
CA ALA A 23 25.74 -79.28 -62.16
C ALA A 23 24.64 -78.21 -62.07
N PHE A 24 24.12 -77.77 -63.21
CA PHE A 24 23.05 -76.77 -63.26
C PHE A 24 21.72 -77.31 -62.72
N PHE A 25 21.31 -78.52 -63.12
CA PHE A 25 20.05 -79.10 -62.65
C PHE A 25 20.14 -79.63 -61.22
N ASP A 26 21.31 -80.11 -60.78
CA ASP A 26 21.53 -80.49 -59.37
C ASP A 26 21.35 -79.29 -58.43
N GLY A 27 21.89 -78.11 -58.79
CA GLY A 27 21.69 -76.90 -57.98
C GLY A 27 20.29 -76.30 -58.11
N LEU A 28 19.54 -76.60 -59.17
CA LEU A 28 18.14 -76.19 -59.34
C LEU A 28 17.17 -77.11 -58.58
N GLY A 29 17.56 -78.36 -58.35
CA GLY A 29 16.72 -79.46 -57.85
C GLY A 29 16.96 -79.83 -56.38
N GLY A 30 17.05 -78.85 -55.47
CA GLY A 30 17.34 -79.14 -54.06
C GLY A 30 17.06 -78.00 -53.10
N GLY A 31 15.79 -77.58 -52.98
CA GLY A 31 15.34 -76.63 -51.95
C GLY A 31 14.06 -77.13 -51.29
N ASP A 32 14.15 -77.48 -50.00
CA ASP A 32 13.04 -77.93 -49.15
C ASP A 32 12.00 -76.80 -49.01
N SER A 33 10.93 -76.85 -49.80
CA SER A 33 9.81 -75.92 -49.68
C SER A 33 8.93 -76.36 -48.50
N ALA A 34 9.06 -75.63 -47.39
CA ALA A 34 7.98 -75.58 -46.40
C ALA A 34 6.71 -75.13 -47.15
N TRP A 35 5.67 -75.98 -47.14
CA TRP A 35 4.40 -75.93 -47.88
C TRP A 35 4.39 -76.79 -49.15
N GLY A 36 3.88 -78.02 -48.99
CA GLY A 36 3.99 -79.10 -49.97
C GLY A 36 3.04 -79.03 -51.18
N ASP A 37 3.59 -79.36 -52.33
CA ASP A 37 3.20 -80.52 -53.16
C ASP A 37 4.42 -80.90 -54.03
N LEU A 38 4.71 -82.19 -54.21
CA LEU A 38 5.94 -82.71 -54.85
C LEU A 38 6.02 -82.33 -56.35
N GLY A 39 6.74 -81.26 -56.68
CA GLY A 39 7.13 -80.93 -58.05
C GLY A 39 8.26 -81.83 -58.55
N SER A 40 8.13 -82.39 -59.76
CA SER A 40 9.17 -83.18 -60.43
C SER A 40 10.48 -82.39 -60.61
N ALA A 41 11.64 -83.03 -60.44
CA ALA A 41 12.93 -82.38 -60.70
C ALA A 41 13.04 -81.90 -62.16
N TRP A 42 13.73 -80.78 -62.37
CA TRP A 42 13.97 -80.22 -63.70
C TRP A 42 15.10 -80.96 -64.41
N ASP A 43 14.88 -81.26 -65.70
CA ASP A 43 15.88 -81.76 -66.63
C ASP A 43 15.95 -80.87 -67.88
N ALA A 44 16.90 -81.14 -68.77
CA ALA A 44 17.11 -80.36 -69.99
C ALA A 44 15.82 -80.15 -70.82
N GLN A 45 14.99 -81.19 -70.92
CA GLN A 45 13.80 -81.20 -71.77
C GLN A 45 12.63 -80.43 -71.12
N SER A 46 12.39 -80.64 -69.83
CA SER A 46 11.35 -79.92 -69.07
C SER A 46 11.70 -78.45 -68.86
N PHE A 47 12.99 -78.13 -68.70
CA PHE A 47 13.49 -76.75 -68.64
C PHE A 47 13.22 -75.99 -69.94
N GLU A 48 13.59 -76.55 -71.10
CA GLU A 48 13.38 -75.89 -72.39
C GLU A 48 11.90 -75.74 -72.73
N ALA A 49 11.07 -76.74 -72.41
CA ALA A 49 9.63 -76.68 -72.59
C ALA A 49 8.98 -75.57 -71.73
N ALA A 50 9.35 -75.46 -70.45
CA ALA A 50 8.83 -74.43 -69.56
C ALA A 50 9.38 -73.02 -69.90
N ALA A 51 10.64 -72.90 -70.34
CA ALA A 51 11.24 -71.62 -70.73
C ALA A 51 10.58 -71.02 -71.99
N SER A 52 10.14 -71.88 -72.91
CA SER A 52 9.49 -71.48 -74.18
C SER A 52 7.96 -71.38 -74.11
N ALA A 53 7.35 -71.72 -72.97
CA ALA A 53 5.92 -71.58 -72.74
C ALA A 53 5.49 -70.10 -72.57
N GLY A 54 4.17 -69.84 -72.59
CA GLY A 54 3.63 -68.49 -72.44
C GLY A 54 3.85 -67.91 -71.02
N PRO A 55 3.84 -66.57 -70.83
CA PRO A 55 4.10 -65.94 -69.53
C PRO A 55 3.16 -66.33 -68.38
N ALA A 56 1.97 -66.84 -68.68
CA ALA A 56 0.98 -67.29 -67.70
C ALA A 56 0.96 -68.81 -67.49
N ASP A 57 1.86 -69.56 -68.16
CA ASP A 57 1.93 -71.01 -68.04
C ASP A 57 2.48 -71.42 -66.66
N ALA A 58 1.82 -72.39 -66.02
CA ALA A 58 2.14 -72.80 -64.66
C ALA A 58 3.57 -73.36 -64.53
N ASP A 59 4.05 -74.07 -65.56
CA ASP A 59 5.38 -74.67 -65.54
C ASP A 59 6.46 -73.60 -65.72
N ARG A 60 6.19 -72.57 -66.52
CA ARG A 60 7.07 -71.39 -66.66
C ARG A 60 7.19 -70.63 -65.35
N VAL A 61 6.06 -70.38 -64.68
CA VAL A 61 6.04 -69.68 -63.38
C VAL A 61 6.79 -70.47 -62.32
N ARG A 62 6.64 -71.80 -62.29
CA ARG A 62 7.39 -72.69 -61.39
C ARG A 62 8.88 -72.64 -61.66
N LEU A 63 9.28 -72.78 -62.93
CA LEU A 63 10.69 -72.73 -63.35
C LEU A 63 11.38 -71.43 -62.93
N ILE A 64 10.73 -70.28 -63.15
CA ILE A 64 11.31 -68.98 -62.76
C ILE A 64 11.44 -68.87 -61.24
N GLY A 65 10.47 -69.38 -60.47
CA GLY A 65 10.55 -69.41 -59.00
C GLY A 65 11.74 -70.22 -58.50
N ASP A 66 11.94 -71.41 -59.06
CA ASP A 66 13.05 -72.30 -58.70
C ASP A 66 14.40 -71.69 -59.10
N LEU A 67 14.50 -71.05 -60.28
CA LEU A 67 15.70 -70.35 -60.74
C LEU A 67 16.08 -69.16 -59.84
N VAL A 68 15.09 -68.39 -59.39
CA VAL A 68 15.30 -67.27 -58.46
C VAL A 68 15.83 -67.76 -57.12
N ASN A 69 15.27 -68.85 -56.59
CA ASN A 69 15.69 -69.40 -55.30
C ASN A 69 17.09 -70.04 -55.37
N ALA A 70 17.39 -70.75 -56.45
CA ALA A 70 18.64 -71.50 -56.59
C ALA A 70 19.83 -70.61 -57.03
N TYR A 71 19.63 -69.74 -58.04
CA TYR A 71 20.74 -69.09 -58.74
C TYR A 71 20.69 -67.56 -58.78
N PHE A 72 19.50 -66.96 -58.72
CA PHE A 72 19.33 -65.52 -58.98
C PHE A 72 18.73 -64.73 -57.81
N SER A 73 18.98 -65.18 -56.58
CA SER A 73 18.44 -64.58 -55.35
C SER A 73 18.81 -63.10 -55.16
N ALA A 74 19.90 -62.63 -55.79
CA ALA A 74 20.30 -61.23 -55.80
C ALA A 74 19.55 -60.37 -56.85
N SER A 75 19.12 -60.94 -57.98
CA SER A 75 18.51 -60.22 -59.12
C SER A 75 17.08 -59.75 -58.85
N VAL A 76 16.40 -60.31 -57.83
CA VAL A 76 15.09 -59.83 -57.36
C VAL A 76 15.17 -58.39 -56.83
N ARG A 77 16.34 -57.93 -56.38
CA ARG A 77 16.53 -56.55 -55.91
C ARG A 77 16.58 -55.51 -57.02
N SER A 78 16.70 -55.91 -58.30
CA SER A 78 16.85 -54.99 -59.43
C SER A 78 15.85 -55.18 -60.58
N GLY A 79 14.85 -56.07 -60.45
CA GLY A 79 13.86 -56.32 -61.50
C GLY A 79 12.80 -55.21 -61.59
N GLU A 80 12.43 -54.80 -62.82
CA GLU A 80 11.30 -53.90 -63.04
C GLU A 80 10.02 -54.47 -62.42
N TRP A 81 9.38 -53.69 -61.55
CA TRP A 81 8.13 -54.04 -60.89
C TRP A 81 6.98 -54.08 -61.89
N LEU A 82 6.04 -55.01 -61.72
CA LEU A 82 4.79 -54.99 -62.46
C LEU A 82 4.03 -53.67 -62.21
N PRO A 83 3.30 -53.16 -63.21
CA PRO A 83 2.30 -52.12 -63.00
C PRO A 83 1.35 -52.50 -61.86
N MET A 84 0.99 -51.53 -61.02
CA MET A 84 0.26 -51.74 -59.77
C MET A 84 -1.02 -52.57 -59.96
N ALA A 85 -1.81 -52.32 -61.01
CA ALA A 85 -3.01 -53.10 -61.32
C ALA A 85 -2.75 -54.61 -61.56
N ASP A 86 -1.66 -54.95 -62.26
CA ASP A 86 -1.31 -56.35 -62.53
C ASP A 86 -0.69 -57.01 -61.30
N GLY A 87 0.07 -56.25 -60.51
CA GLY A 87 0.57 -56.70 -59.21
C GLY A 87 -0.55 -57.04 -58.23
N LEU A 88 -1.56 -56.17 -58.09
CA LEU A 88 -2.74 -56.42 -57.25
C LEU A 88 -3.52 -57.64 -57.73
N ARG A 89 -3.66 -57.85 -59.05
CA ARG A 89 -4.31 -59.04 -59.61
C ARG A 89 -3.53 -60.32 -59.31
N ALA A 90 -2.19 -60.28 -59.41
CA ALA A 90 -1.35 -61.42 -59.09
C ALA A 90 -1.46 -61.81 -57.60
N ILE A 91 -1.45 -60.83 -56.69
CA ILE A 91 -1.58 -61.05 -55.24
C ILE A 91 -2.96 -61.65 -54.91
N THR A 92 -4.03 -61.09 -55.46
CA THR A 92 -5.40 -61.57 -55.22
C THR A 92 -5.67 -62.95 -55.83
N ALA A 93 -5.11 -63.25 -57.00
CA ALA A 93 -5.16 -64.60 -57.58
C ALA A 93 -4.46 -65.63 -56.68
N HIS A 94 -3.27 -65.28 -56.18
CA HIS A 94 -2.51 -66.15 -55.28
C HIS A 94 -3.24 -66.38 -53.95
N ALA A 95 -3.73 -65.32 -53.32
CA ALA A 95 -4.50 -65.43 -52.08
C ALA A 95 -5.78 -66.28 -52.27
N LYS A 96 -6.45 -66.18 -53.44
CA LYS A 96 -7.58 -67.06 -53.78
C LYS A 96 -7.16 -68.52 -53.90
N SER A 97 -6.01 -68.82 -54.51
CA SER A 97 -5.51 -70.21 -54.59
C SER A 97 -5.20 -70.81 -53.21
N LEU A 98 -4.92 -69.97 -52.21
CA LEU A 98 -4.71 -70.37 -50.81
C LEU A 98 -6.02 -70.47 -50.01
N GLY A 99 -7.19 -70.18 -50.61
CA GLY A 99 -8.50 -70.28 -49.97
C GLY A 99 -8.98 -69.02 -49.24
N TYR A 100 -8.23 -67.92 -49.28
CA TYR A 100 -8.67 -66.65 -48.69
C TYR A 100 -9.82 -66.03 -49.49
N GLN A 101 -10.78 -65.41 -48.79
CA GLN A 101 -11.94 -64.75 -49.40
C GLN A 101 -11.77 -63.24 -49.56
N GLY A 102 -10.68 -62.67 -49.06
CA GLY A 102 -10.36 -61.26 -49.18
C GLY A 102 -9.00 -60.93 -48.55
N LEU A 103 -8.51 -59.72 -48.80
CA LEU A 103 -7.27 -59.19 -48.25
C LEU A 103 -7.53 -57.87 -47.54
N VAL A 104 -6.85 -57.64 -46.41
CA VAL A 104 -6.87 -56.36 -45.70
C VAL A 104 -5.47 -55.78 -45.72
N PHE A 105 -5.33 -54.59 -46.30
CA PHE A 105 -4.09 -53.82 -46.28
C PHE A 105 -4.18 -52.75 -45.19
N LEU A 106 -3.25 -52.79 -44.24
CA LEU A 106 -3.05 -51.74 -43.24
C LEU A 106 -1.76 -51.01 -43.60
N ILE A 107 -1.89 -49.83 -44.20
CA ILE A 107 -0.78 -49.05 -44.73
C ILE A 107 -0.57 -47.84 -43.83
N ASP A 108 0.54 -47.84 -43.09
CA ASP A 108 0.96 -46.71 -42.25
C ASP A 108 2.06 -45.90 -42.96
N GLU A 109 2.27 -44.68 -42.48
CA GLU A 109 3.34 -43.74 -42.90
C GLU A 109 3.37 -43.32 -44.36
N ILE A 110 2.38 -43.69 -45.20
CA ILE A 110 2.37 -43.32 -46.62
C ILE A 110 2.48 -41.82 -46.84
N VAL A 111 1.83 -41.04 -45.97
CA VAL A 111 1.88 -39.57 -45.97
C VAL A 111 3.30 -39.05 -45.70
N LEU A 112 4.01 -39.63 -44.74
CA LEU A 112 5.38 -39.21 -44.43
C LEU A 112 6.39 -39.71 -45.45
N TRP A 113 6.17 -40.89 -46.02
CA TRP A 113 6.96 -41.41 -47.12
C TRP A 113 6.87 -40.52 -48.38
N LEU A 114 5.65 -40.11 -48.76
CA LEU A 114 5.44 -39.09 -49.79
C LEU A 114 6.07 -37.75 -49.40
N GLY A 115 5.96 -37.38 -48.12
CA GLY A 115 6.55 -36.19 -47.50
C GLY A 115 8.06 -36.05 -47.71
N GLN A 116 8.81 -37.16 -47.67
CA GLN A 116 10.27 -37.17 -47.83
C GLN A 116 10.74 -36.81 -49.24
N HIS A 117 9.86 -36.95 -50.25
CA HIS A 117 10.19 -36.75 -51.67
C HIS A 117 9.38 -35.60 -52.29
N LEU A 118 8.82 -34.69 -51.47
CA LEU A 118 7.98 -33.56 -51.90
C LEU A 118 8.65 -32.59 -52.91
N ALA A 119 9.98 -32.64 -53.03
CA ALA A 119 10.72 -31.84 -54.00
C ALA A 119 10.59 -32.37 -55.45
N ASP A 120 10.19 -33.63 -55.66
CA ASP A 120 10.02 -34.25 -56.98
C ASP A 120 8.53 -34.41 -57.34
N GLN A 121 7.99 -33.41 -58.05
CA GLN A 121 6.57 -33.37 -58.41
C GLN A 121 6.16 -34.53 -59.33
N ALA A 122 7.02 -34.93 -60.28
CA ALA A 122 6.70 -35.99 -61.23
C ALA A 122 6.63 -37.35 -60.52
N TRP A 123 7.53 -37.58 -59.57
CA TRP A 123 7.50 -38.78 -58.74
C TRP A 123 6.25 -38.82 -57.86
N VAL A 124 5.93 -37.72 -57.15
CA VAL A 124 4.76 -37.65 -56.27
C VAL A 124 3.46 -37.90 -57.05
N GLN A 125 3.31 -37.33 -58.24
CA GLN A 125 2.14 -37.56 -59.08
C GLN A 125 1.99 -39.04 -59.47
N ASN A 126 3.07 -39.69 -59.90
CA ASN A 126 3.07 -41.11 -60.27
C ASN A 126 2.75 -42.03 -59.08
N GLU A 127 3.27 -41.73 -57.88
CA GLU A 127 2.99 -42.54 -56.69
C GLU A 127 1.56 -42.33 -56.16
N ILE A 128 1.03 -41.11 -56.20
CA ILE A 128 -0.37 -40.83 -55.85
C ILE A 128 -1.33 -41.61 -56.75
N GLU A 129 -1.05 -41.68 -58.06
CA GLU A 129 -1.87 -42.47 -58.99
C GLU A 129 -1.93 -43.95 -58.60
N LYS A 130 -0.81 -44.55 -58.13
CA LYS A 130 -0.80 -45.94 -57.63
C LYS A 130 -1.63 -46.12 -56.36
N VAL A 131 -1.65 -45.12 -55.48
CA VAL A 131 -2.47 -45.14 -54.26
C VAL A 131 -3.96 -45.03 -54.60
N VAL A 132 -4.33 -44.22 -55.59
CA VAL A 132 -5.71 -44.14 -56.09
C VAL A 132 -6.15 -45.49 -56.65
N GLN A 133 -5.26 -46.25 -57.29
CA GLN A 133 -5.57 -47.61 -57.76
C GLN A 133 -5.94 -48.60 -56.64
N LEU A 134 -5.50 -48.36 -55.40
CA LEU A 134 -5.92 -49.14 -54.21
C LEU A 134 -7.35 -48.81 -53.74
N ALA A 135 -7.81 -47.57 -53.96
CA ALA A 135 -9.17 -47.14 -53.62
C ALA A 135 -10.17 -47.49 -54.71
N GLU A 136 -9.81 -47.25 -55.97
CA GLU A 136 -10.71 -47.42 -57.11
C GLU A 136 -10.79 -48.88 -57.59
N ASN A 137 -10.08 -49.82 -56.94
CA ASN A 137 -9.95 -51.21 -57.38
C ASN A 137 -9.64 -51.27 -58.89
N ALA A 138 -8.56 -50.59 -59.32
CA ALA A 138 -8.30 -50.27 -60.73
C ALA A 138 -8.21 -51.46 -61.70
N ALA A 139 -8.26 -52.71 -61.21
CA ALA A 139 -8.58 -53.87 -62.03
C ALA A 139 -10.06 -54.24 -61.82
N ALA A 140 -10.91 -53.99 -62.82
CA ALA A 140 -12.33 -54.34 -62.83
C ALA A 140 -12.65 -55.86 -62.68
N ASN A 141 -11.68 -56.71 -62.33
CA ASN A 141 -11.79 -58.17 -62.16
C ASN A 141 -10.70 -58.71 -61.21
N LEU A 142 -10.64 -58.24 -59.96
CA LEU A 142 -9.81 -58.90 -58.93
C LEU A 142 -10.46 -60.24 -58.50
N PRO A 143 -9.70 -61.36 -58.43
CA PRO A 143 -10.23 -62.66 -58.03
C PRO A 143 -10.88 -62.73 -56.64
N ILE A 144 -10.44 -61.88 -55.70
CA ILE A 144 -11.00 -61.66 -54.35
C ILE A 144 -10.90 -60.16 -53.97
N PRO A 145 -11.77 -59.64 -53.09
CA PRO A 145 -11.75 -58.24 -52.67
C PRO A 145 -10.52 -57.86 -51.85
N ILE A 146 -10.11 -56.59 -51.97
CA ILE A 146 -9.11 -55.95 -51.11
C ILE A 146 -9.79 -54.81 -50.34
N THR A 147 -9.52 -54.71 -49.04
CA THR A 147 -9.91 -53.56 -48.20
C THR A 147 -8.65 -52.87 -47.70
N SER A 148 -8.48 -51.60 -48.02
CA SER A 148 -7.26 -50.83 -47.69
C SER A 148 -7.57 -49.77 -46.64
N PHE A 149 -6.86 -49.80 -45.51
CA PHE A 149 -6.84 -48.75 -44.50
C PHE A 149 -5.51 -48.00 -44.62
N LEU A 150 -5.60 -46.69 -44.84
CA LEU A 150 -4.44 -45.82 -44.93
C LEU A 150 -4.43 -44.89 -43.71
N ALA A 151 -3.37 -44.97 -42.92
CA ALA A 151 -3.22 -44.09 -41.76
C ALA A 151 -2.77 -42.69 -42.20
N ARG A 152 -3.47 -41.66 -41.70
CA ARG A 152 -3.13 -40.24 -41.91
C ARG A 152 -2.77 -39.61 -40.57
N GLN A 153 -1.48 -39.40 -40.33
CA GLN A 153 -0.96 -38.80 -39.09
C GLN A 153 -1.04 -37.27 -39.07
N ARG A 154 -1.00 -36.62 -40.24
CA ARG A 154 -1.05 -35.15 -40.43
C ARG A 154 -1.71 -34.79 -41.76
N ASP A 155 -2.16 -33.54 -41.89
CA ASP A 155 -2.58 -33.04 -43.19
C ASP A 155 -1.34 -32.79 -44.08
N LEU A 156 -1.34 -33.32 -45.29
CA LEU A 156 -0.21 -33.18 -46.24
C LEU A 156 0.04 -31.72 -46.61
N ARG A 157 -0.99 -30.88 -46.49
CA ARG A 157 -0.88 -29.42 -46.65
C ARG A 157 0.08 -28.77 -45.65
N ASP A 158 0.24 -29.36 -44.47
CA ASP A 158 1.09 -28.84 -43.39
C ASP A 158 2.57 -29.11 -43.63
N PHE A 159 2.91 -30.08 -44.49
CA PHE A 159 4.29 -30.37 -44.91
C PHE A 159 4.79 -29.42 -46.01
N LEU A 160 3.89 -28.65 -46.64
CA LEU A 160 4.24 -27.60 -47.59
C LEU A 160 4.70 -26.36 -46.78
N GLY A 161 5.99 -26.26 -46.48
CA GLY A 161 6.57 -25.12 -45.78
C GLY A 161 6.31 -23.77 -46.49
N SER A 162 6.50 -22.66 -45.78
CA SER A 162 6.27 -21.28 -46.28
C SER A 162 7.22 -20.81 -47.40
N HIS A 163 8.05 -21.70 -47.96
CA HIS A 163 9.11 -21.37 -48.92
C HIS A 163 8.82 -21.79 -50.39
N VAL A 164 7.62 -22.30 -50.70
CA VAL A 164 7.22 -22.67 -52.07
C VAL A 164 6.26 -21.63 -52.67
N ALA A 165 6.39 -21.32 -53.97
CA ALA A 165 5.56 -20.34 -54.67
C ALA A 165 4.06 -20.74 -54.65
N GLY A 166 3.16 -19.74 -54.52
CA GLY A 166 1.73 -19.98 -54.29
C GLY A 166 0.99 -20.79 -55.36
N ALA A 167 1.47 -20.81 -56.60
CA ALA A 167 0.86 -21.58 -57.69
C ALA A 167 1.13 -23.09 -57.56
N GLU A 168 2.34 -23.50 -57.19
CA GLU A 168 2.70 -24.91 -56.98
C GLU A 168 2.01 -25.49 -55.74
N ARG A 169 1.90 -24.70 -54.67
CA ARG A 169 1.17 -25.08 -53.45
C ARG A 169 -0.31 -25.36 -53.73
N THR A 170 -0.90 -24.61 -54.64
CA THR A 170 -2.31 -24.78 -55.05
C THR A 170 -2.49 -26.04 -55.90
N ALA A 171 -1.58 -26.30 -56.86
CA ALA A 171 -1.61 -27.50 -57.68
C ALA A 171 -1.40 -28.79 -56.85
N GLN A 172 -0.44 -28.78 -55.93
CA GLN A 172 -0.20 -29.89 -54.99
C GLN A 172 -1.40 -30.10 -54.06
N GLY A 173 -1.99 -29.03 -53.54
CA GLY A 173 -3.22 -29.11 -52.74
C GLY A 173 -4.40 -29.73 -53.50
N GLN A 174 -4.53 -29.46 -54.80
CA GLN A 174 -5.57 -30.06 -55.65
C GLN A 174 -5.33 -31.56 -55.91
N LEU A 175 -4.08 -31.97 -56.14
CA LEU A 175 -3.72 -33.39 -56.29
C LEU A 175 -4.03 -34.20 -55.03
N PHE A 176 -3.74 -33.65 -53.84
CA PHE A 176 -4.03 -34.33 -52.58
C PHE A 176 -5.52 -34.36 -52.25
N ALA A 177 -6.27 -33.30 -52.58
CA ALA A 177 -7.73 -33.29 -52.44
C ALA A 177 -8.40 -34.35 -53.33
N TYR A 178 -7.90 -34.52 -54.56
CA TYR A 178 -8.36 -35.56 -55.49
C TYR A 178 -8.18 -36.98 -54.92
N TRP A 179 -7.06 -37.26 -54.26
CA TRP A 179 -6.83 -38.52 -53.55
C TRP A 179 -7.74 -38.68 -52.33
N GLU A 180 -7.91 -37.62 -51.54
CA GLU A 180 -8.66 -37.65 -50.28
C GLU A 180 -10.16 -37.95 -50.49
N ASP A 181 -10.73 -37.54 -51.63
CA ASP A 181 -12.13 -37.81 -52.00
C ASP A 181 -12.41 -39.28 -52.36
N ARG A 182 -11.39 -40.14 -52.48
CA ARG A 182 -11.52 -41.56 -52.84
C ARG A 182 -11.50 -42.53 -51.67
N PHE A 183 -11.23 -42.05 -50.46
CA PHE A 183 -11.19 -42.87 -49.25
C PHE A 183 -12.25 -42.41 -48.25
N ASP A 184 -12.94 -43.37 -47.64
CA ASP A 184 -13.79 -43.10 -46.49
C ASP A 184 -12.92 -42.77 -45.26
N LYS A 185 -13.30 -41.71 -44.53
CA LYS A 185 -12.52 -41.20 -43.39
C LYS A 185 -13.00 -41.81 -42.09
N ILE A 186 -12.12 -42.52 -41.40
CA ILE A 186 -12.32 -42.99 -40.03
C ILE A 186 -11.48 -42.12 -39.10
N ARG A 187 -12.12 -41.38 -38.20
CA ARG A 187 -11.43 -40.50 -37.24
C ARG A 187 -11.18 -41.26 -35.93
N LEU A 188 -9.91 -41.58 -35.67
CA LEU A 188 -9.47 -42.12 -34.38
C LEU A 188 -9.30 -40.96 -33.40
N GLN A 189 -10.05 -40.98 -32.29
CA GLN A 189 -9.99 -39.94 -31.26
C GLN A 189 -8.97 -40.35 -30.18
N ALA A 190 -8.35 -39.37 -29.52
CA ALA A 190 -7.45 -39.63 -28.38
C ALA A 190 -8.12 -40.42 -27.23
N ALA A 191 -9.45 -40.33 -27.12
CA ALA A 191 -10.28 -41.06 -26.15
C ALA A 191 -10.20 -42.60 -26.26
N ASP A 192 -9.60 -43.17 -27.31
CA ASP A 192 -9.40 -44.63 -27.42
C ASP A 192 -8.10 -45.12 -26.76
N LEU A 193 -7.19 -44.22 -26.35
CA LEU A 193 -5.93 -44.60 -25.70
C LEU A 193 -6.13 -45.39 -24.40
N PRO A 194 -7.05 -45.02 -23.47
CA PRO A 194 -7.33 -45.81 -22.26
C PRO A 194 -7.66 -47.28 -22.54
N LYS A 195 -8.46 -47.54 -23.58
CA LYS A 195 -8.86 -48.90 -23.98
C LYS A 195 -7.66 -49.69 -24.50
N ILE A 196 -6.76 -49.03 -25.24
CA ILE A 196 -5.53 -49.65 -25.75
C ILE A 196 -4.59 -49.98 -24.58
N VAL A 197 -4.42 -49.05 -23.63
CA VAL A 197 -3.59 -49.24 -22.44
C VAL A 197 -4.12 -50.42 -21.61
N LYS A 198 -5.44 -50.47 -21.37
CA LYS A 198 -6.08 -51.57 -20.66
C LYS A 198 -5.82 -52.94 -21.29
N GLN A 199 -5.95 -53.04 -22.61
CA GLN A 199 -5.83 -54.31 -23.32
C GLN A 199 -4.37 -54.73 -23.54
N ARG A 200 -3.44 -53.79 -23.71
CA ARG A 200 -2.04 -54.09 -24.05
C ARG A 200 -1.09 -54.10 -22.86
N LEU A 201 -1.36 -53.34 -21.80
CA LEU A 201 -0.44 -53.17 -20.66
C LEU A 201 -1.05 -53.57 -19.31
N LEU A 202 -2.32 -53.25 -19.08
CA LEU A 202 -2.92 -53.31 -17.73
C LEU A 202 -3.94 -54.45 -17.56
N GLN A 203 -3.83 -55.52 -18.34
CA GLN A 203 -4.73 -56.65 -18.20
C GLN A 203 -4.47 -57.37 -16.86
N PRO A 204 -5.48 -57.49 -15.97
CA PRO A 204 -5.32 -58.24 -14.72
C PRO A 204 -5.02 -59.71 -15.02
N VAL A 205 -4.11 -60.30 -14.24
CA VAL A 205 -3.70 -61.70 -14.40
C VAL A 205 -4.83 -62.68 -14.02
N ASP A 206 -5.68 -62.31 -13.06
CA ASP A 206 -6.82 -63.09 -12.62
C ASP A 206 -7.94 -62.19 -12.04
N SER A 207 -9.06 -62.82 -11.64
CA SER A 207 -10.22 -62.13 -11.06
C SER A 207 -9.98 -61.56 -9.66
N ALA A 208 -9.05 -62.13 -8.88
CA ALA A 208 -8.69 -61.63 -7.55
C ALA A 208 -7.86 -60.34 -7.64
N ALA A 209 -6.94 -60.28 -8.60
CA ALA A 209 -6.18 -59.08 -8.96
C ALA A 209 -7.13 -57.97 -9.44
N ALA A 210 -8.11 -58.30 -10.29
CA ALA A 210 -9.12 -57.34 -10.72
C ALA A 210 -9.92 -56.74 -9.55
N TYR A 211 -10.29 -57.55 -8.54
CA TYR A 211 -10.97 -57.07 -7.33
C TYR A 211 -10.06 -56.21 -6.43
N THR A 212 -8.78 -56.57 -6.32
CA THR A 212 -7.80 -55.79 -5.55
C THR A 212 -7.59 -54.40 -6.16
N LEU A 213 -7.49 -54.33 -7.49
CA LEU A 213 -7.39 -53.06 -8.21
C LEU A 213 -8.66 -52.21 -8.07
N SER A 214 -9.86 -52.81 -8.13
CA SER A 214 -11.09 -52.03 -7.93
C SER A 214 -11.23 -51.48 -6.51
N THR A 215 -10.71 -52.20 -5.51
CA THR A 215 -10.66 -51.72 -4.12
C THR A 215 -9.70 -50.54 -3.99
N ALA A 216 -8.50 -50.64 -4.58
CA ALA A 216 -7.52 -49.55 -4.60
C ALA A 216 -8.07 -48.27 -5.26
N VAL A 217 -8.74 -48.39 -6.41
CA VAL A 217 -9.39 -47.23 -7.06
C VAL A 217 -10.45 -46.59 -6.15
N THR A 218 -11.19 -47.41 -5.39
CA THR A 218 -12.18 -46.91 -4.44
C THR A 218 -11.54 -46.13 -3.28
N GLU A 219 -10.36 -46.52 -2.82
CA GLU A 219 -9.61 -45.77 -1.80
C GLU A 219 -9.16 -44.40 -2.32
N VAL A 220 -8.62 -44.32 -3.54
CA VAL A 220 -8.21 -43.04 -4.15
C VAL A 220 -9.41 -42.10 -4.31
N LYS A 221 -10.59 -42.65 -4.64
CA LYS A 221 -11.84 -41.89 -4.79
C LYS A 221 -12.34 -41.25 -3.49
N GLN A 222 -11.97 -41.78 -2.32
CA GLN A 222 -12.39 -41.21 -1.04
C GLN A 222 -11.77 -39.83 -0.79
N ASP A 223 -10.63 -39.53 -1.42
CA ASP A 223 -10.04 -38.20 -1.44
C ASP A 223 -10.66 -37.38 -2.58
N HIS A 224 -11.81 -36.76 -2.30
CA HIS A 224 -12.55 -35.97 -3.29
C HIS A 224 -11.76 -34.77 -3.84
N ALA A 225 -10.82 -34.22 -3.08
CA ALA A 225 -10.01 -33.09 -3.51
C ALA A 225 -8.97 -33.54 -4.55
N ALA A 226 -8.25 -34.63 -4.28
CA ALA A 226 -7.29 -35.16 -5.25
C ALA A 226 -7.96 -35.80 -6.47
N TRP A 227 -9.09 -36.48 -6.27
CA TRP A 227 -9.83 -37.19 -7.32
C TRP A 227 -10.22 -36.27 -8.49
N GLY A 228 -10.70 -35.06 -8.20
CA GLY A 228 -11.09 -34.09 -9.22
C GLY A 228 -9.93 -33.66 -10.12
N TYR A 229 -8.74 -33.43 -9.54
CA TYR A 229 -7.55 -33.06 -10.30
C TYR A 229 -6.95 -34.25 -11.07
N LEU A 230 -6.99 -35.46 -10.51
CA LEU A 230 -6.49 -36.66 -11.17
C LEU A 230 -7.31 -37.05 -12.41
N LEU A 231 -8.60 -36.70 -12.44
CA LEU A 231 -9.48 -36.85 -13.60
C LEU A 231 -9.32 -35.73 -14.65
N SER A 232 -8.56 -34.66 -14.36
CA SER A 232 -8.47 -33.52 -15.26
C SER A 232 -7.67 -33.86 -16.52
N ASP A 233 -8.36 -33.97 -17.65
CA ASP A 233 -7.79 -34.21 -18.98
C ASP A 233 -8.61 -33.50 -20.08
N ASP A 234 -8.14 -33.56 -21.33
CA ASP A 234 -8.88 -33.01 -22.47
C ASP A 234 -10.15 -33.79 -22.85
N ALA A 235 -10.22 -35.09 -22.48
CA ALA A 235 -11.32 -35.98 -22.84
C ALA A 235 -12.51 -35.93 -21.85
N ASN A 236 -12.42 -35.17 -20.76
CA ASN A 236 -13.34 -35.19 -19.62
C ASN A 236 -13.58 -36.62 -19.10
N SER A 237 -12.50 -37.33 -18.79
CA SER A 237 -12.51 -38.71 -18.32
C SER A 237 -13.40 -38.91 -17.09
N ASP A 238 -14.12 -40.02 -17.08
CA ASP A 238 -14.97 -40.44 -15.96
C ASP A 238 -14.25 -41.48 -15.06
N GLU A 239 -14.95 -41.93 -14.02
CA GLU A 239 -14.44 -42.96 -13.09
C GLU A 239 -14.05 -44.26 -13.81
N LYS A 240 -14.75 -44.60 -14.89
CA LYS A 240 -14.45 -45.80 -15.68
C LYS A 240 -13.16 -45.61 -16.46
N ALA A 241 -12.94 -44.44 -17.06
CA ALA A 241 -11.69 -44.11 -17.74
C ALA A 241 -10.50 -44.16 -16.77
N PHE A 242 -10.66 -43.67 -15.53
CA PHE A 242 -9.63 -43.81 -14.49
C PHE A 242 -9.33 -45.27 -14.17
N ALA A 243 -10.36 -46.09 -13.93
CA ALA A 243 -10.20 -47.51 -13.64
C ALA A 243 -9.57 -48.30 -14.81
N ASP A 244 -9.81 -47.87 -16.05
CA ASP A 244 -9.26 -48.50 -17.24
C ASP A 244 -7.75 -48.24 -17.43
N VAL A 245 -7.19 -47.17 -16.83
CA VAL A 245 -5.76 -46.82 -16.90
C VAL A 245 -4.99 -46.97 -15.59
N TYR A 246 -5.62 -47.43 -14.52
CA TYR A 246 -4.99 -47.61 -13.22
C TYR A 246 -3.79 -48.59 -13.27
N PRO A 247 -2.59 -48.25 -12.74
CA PRO A 247 -2.27 -47.24 -11.71
C PRO A 247 -1.92 -45.84 -12.23
N PHE A 248 -2.15 -45.55 -13.50
CA PHE A 248 -2.03 -44.20 -14.05
C PHE A 248 -3.30 -43.39 -13.78
N SER A 249 -3.19 -42.06 -13.80
CA SER A 249 -4.34 -41.15 -13.79
C SER A 249 -4.62 -40.59 -15.19
N PRO A 250 -5.87 -40.25 -15.54
CA PRO A 250 -6.18 -39.53 -16.78
C PRO A 250 -5.35 -38.26 -16.95
N ALA A 251 -5.08 -37.51 -15.87
CA ALA A 251 -4.19 -36.35 -15.91
C ALA A 251 -2.74 -36.70 -16.33
N LEU A 252 -2.21 -37.84 -15.85
CA LEU A 252 -0.91 -38.34 -16.29
C LEU A 252 -0.94 -38.73 -17.78
N VAL A 253 -2.00 -39.44 -18.21
CA VAL A 253 -2.16 -39.86 -19.61
C VAL A 253 -2.22 -38.64 -20.55
N ASP A 254 -2.98 -37.61 -20.18
CA ASP A 254 -3.08 -36.33 -20.88
C ASP A 254 -1.70 -35.66 -21.03
N THR A 255 -0.96 -35.57 -19.93
CA THR A 255 0.42 -35.06 -19.90
C THR A 255 1.34 -35.86 -20.83
N MET A 256 1.24 -37.20 -20.82
CA MET A 256 2.06 -38.07 -21.67
C MET A 256 1.73 -37.92 -23.15
N VAL A 257 0.46 -37.73 -23.50
CA VAL A 257 0.05 -37.48 -24.89
C VAL A 257 0.61 -36.14 -25.37
N ALA A 258 0.48 -35.09 -24.56
CA ALA A 258 1.04 -33.77 -24.86
C ALA A 258 2.57 -33.85 -25.06
N LEU A 259 3.30 -34.51 -24.14
CA LEU A 259 4.76 -34.67 -24.25
C LEU A 259 5.17 -35.57 -25.43
N SER A 260 4.44 -36.66 -25.68
CA SER A 260 4.73 -37.57 -26.81
C SER A 260 4.62 -36.87 -28.16
N SER A 261 3.76 -35.85 -28.27
CA SER A 261 3.65 -35.04 -29.50
C SER A 261 4.90 -34.20 -29.79
N LEU A 262 5.69 -33.89 -28.76
CA LEU A 262 6.92 -33.09 -28.85
C LEU A 262 8.17 -33.94 -29.13
N MET A 263 8.09 -35.27 -28.98
CA MET A 263 9.22 -36.21 -29.02
C MET A 263 9.36 -36.93 -30.38
N GLN A 264 10.58 -37.42 -30.69
CA GLN A 264 10.83 -38.21 -31.90
C GLN A 264 10.04 -39.54 -31.93
N ARG A 265 9.70 -39.99 -33.16
CA ARG A 265 8.77 -41.09 -33.51
C ARG A 265 8.91 -42.39 -32.72
N GLU A 266 10.09 -42.70 -32.20
CA GLU A 266 10.37 -43.98 -31.52
C GLU A 266 9.85 -44.07 -30.08
N ARG A 267 9.33 -42.97 -29.50
CA ARG A 267 8.85 -42.95 -28.11
C ARG A 267 7.37 -42.58 -28.03
N THR A 268 6.55 -43.61 -27.91
CA THR A 268 5.10 -43.49 -27.71
C THR A 268 4.74 -43.46 -26.23
N ALA A 269 3.58 -42.87 -25.89
CA ALA A 269 3.04 -42.89 -24.53
C ALA A 269 2.96 -44.31 -23.92
N LEU A 270 2.59 -45.33 -24.73
CA LEU A 270 2.57 -46.73 -24.29
C LEU A 270 3.94 -47.24 -23.84
N LYS A 271 5.02 -46.88 -24.53
CA LYS A 271 6.38 -47.29 -24.16
C LYS A 271 6.83 -46.65 -22.86
N LEU A 272 6.51 -45.36 -22.66
CA LEU A 272 6.78 -44.65 -21.41
C LEU A 272 6.00 -45.25 -20.23
N MET A 273 4.73 -45.63 -20.44
CA MET A 273 3.94 -46.32 -19.40
C MET A 273 4.57 -47.66 -19.01
N ALA A 274 5.02 -48.44 -19.99
CA ALA A 274 5.69 -49.71 -19.73
C ALA A 274 7.02 -49.53 -18.97
N GLU A 275 7.78 -48.48 -19.29
CA GLU A 275 9.03 -48.12 -18.60
C GLU A 275 8.77 -47.74 -17.14
N LEU A 276 7.77 -46.87 -16.86
CA LEU A 276 7.37 -46.51 -15.50
C LEU A 276 6.95 -47.71 -14.64
N LEU A 277 6.20 -48.66 -15.23
CA LEU A 277 5.81 -49.88 -14.53
C LEU A 277 7.01 -50.81 -14.29
N SER A 278 7.94 -50.88 -15.24
CA SER A 278 9.17 -51.66 -15.11
C SER A 278 10.08 -51.10 -14.02
N ASP A 279 10.29 -49.78 -14.00
CA ASP A 279 11.11 -49.09 -13.00
C ASP A 279 10.48 -49.19 -11.60
N GLY A 280 9.15 -49.14 -11.53
CA GLY A 280 8.39 -49.25 -10.30
C GLY A 280 8.14 -50.69 -9.82
N ARG A 281 8.60 -51.73 -10.53
CA ARG A 281 8.22 -53.14 -10.26
C ARG A 281 8.51 -53.62 -8.83
N ASP A 282 9.56 -53.09 -8.21
CA ASP A 282 10.05 -53.51 -6.90
C ASP A 282 9.54 -52.57 -5.77
N THR A 283 8.89 -51.44 -6.11
CA THR A 283 8.54 -50.37 -5.16
C THR A 283 7.07 -49.93 -5.17
N LEU A 284 6.36 -50.10 -6.30
CA LEU A 284 4.95 -49.72 -6.46
C LEU A 284 4.03 -50.67 -5.70
N ARG A 285 3.15 -50.12 -4.87
CA ARG A 285 2.06 -50.88 -4.24
C ARG A 285 0.79 -50.76 -5.07
N VAL A 286 -0.10 -51.75 -4.92
CA VAL A 286 -1.39 -51.79 -5.66
C VAL A 286 -2.27 -50.58 -5.37
N ARG A 287 -2.09 -49.88 -4.24
CA ARG A 287 -2.83 -48.66 -3.87
C ARG A 287 -2.21 -47.36 -4.41
N ASP A 288 -1.03 -47.44 -5.00
CA ASP A 288 -0.29 -46.26 -5.40
C ASP A 288 -0.76 -45.77 -6.78
N VAL A 289 -0.99 -44.46 -6.90
CA VAL A 289 -1.11 -43.79 -8.19
C VAL A 289 0.27 -43.31 -8.61
N ILE A 290 0.62 -43.46 -9.89
CA ILE A 290 1.92 -42.98 -10.40
C ILE A 290 1.90 -41.44 -10.53
N PRO A 291 2.80 -40.72 -9.82
CA PRO A 291 2.89 -39.25 -9.88
C PRO A 291 3.28 -38.71 -11.26
N VAL A 292 2.81 -37.51 -11.60
CA VAL A 292 3.26 -36.80 -12.81
C VAL A 292 4.77 -36.56 -12.80
N GLY A 293 5.36 -36.24 -11.64
CA GLY A 293 6.79 -36.00 -11.51
C GLY A 293 7.68 -37.16 -11.97
N ASP A 294 7.17 -38.41 -11.93
CA ASP A 294 7.92 -39.60 -12.35
C ASP A 294 8.15 -39.62 -13.88
N LEU A 295 7.41 -38.83 -14.67
CA LEU A 295 7.64 -38.67 -16.11
C LEU A 295 8.92 -37.91 -16.45
N TYR A 296 9.42 -37.06 -15.54
CA TYR A 296 10.51 -36.14 -15.86
C TYR A 296 11.82 -36.89 -16.16
N ALA A 297 12.14 -37.93 -15.38
CA ALA A 297 13.37 -38.68 -15.56
C ALA A 297 13.40 -39.44 -16.91
N PRO A 298 12.40 -40.27 -17.26
CA PRO A 298 12.36 -40.92 -18.56
C PRO A 298 12.39 -39.93 -19.73
N ILE A 299 11.64 -38.83 -19.64
CA ILE A 299 11.40 -37.92 -20.77
C ILE A 299 12.54 -36.91 -20.97
N VAL A 300 12.99 -36.25 -19.90
CA VAL A 300 13.94 -35.13 -19.98
C VAL A 300 15.36 -35.57 -19.68
N LEU A 301 15.54 -36.48 -18.73
CA LEU A 301 16.88 -37.00 -18.37
C LEU A 301 17.30 -38.22 -19.19
N GLY A 302 16.33 -38.89 -19.84
CA GLY A 302 16.57 -40.03 -20.74
C GLY A 302 17.13 -39.63 -22.10
N GLY A 303 17.34 -40.63 -22.97
CA GLY A 303 18.02 -40.45 -24.27
C GLY A 303 17.15 -39.88 -25.41
N SER A 304 15.94 -39.40 -25.15
CA SER A 304 15.01 -38.97 -26.21
C SER A 304 15.10 -37.49 -26.50
N GLN A 305 15.19 -37.15 -27.79
CA GLN A 305 15.30 -35.76 -28.22
C GLN A 305 13.95 -35.24 -28.79
N PRO A 306 13.59 -33.97 -28.51
CA PRO A 306 12.47 -33.31 -29.14
C PRO A 306 12.59 -33.17 -30.67
N LEU A 307 11.45 -33.02 -31.35
CA LEU A 307 11.36 -32.91 -32.81
C LEU A 307 11.94 -31.60 -33.36
N THR A 308 11.77 -30.47 -32.66
CA THR A 308 12.20 -29.14 -33.11
C THR A 308 13.44 -28.66 -32.35
N GLU A 309 14.29 -27.88 -33.02
CA GLU A 309 15.50 -27.28 -32.40
C GLU A 309 15.17 -26.33 -31.25
N GLU A 310 14.02 -25.66 -31.31
CA GLU A 310 13.53 -24.81 -30.21
C GLU A 310 13.18 -25.66 -28.97
N MET A 311 12.44 -26.76 -29.13
CA MET A 311 12.08 -27.62 -28.00
C MET A 311 13.29 -28.36 -27.42
N LYS A 312 14.27 -28.73 -28.25
CA LYS A 312 15.55 -29.25 -27.77
C LYS A 312 16.23 -28.29 -26.79
N LYS A 313 16.22 -26.98 -27.08
CA LYS A 313 16.75 -25.96 -26.17
C LYS A 313 15.96 -25.89 -24.87
N HIS A 314 14.63 -25.85 -24.92
CA HIS A 314 13.80 -25.81 -23.71
C HIS A 314 13.99 -27.03 -22.80
N PHE A 315 14.09 -28.23 -23.38
CA PHE A 315 14.40 -29.46 -22.63
C PHE A 315 15.80 -29.42 -22.01
N ALA A 316 16.80 -28.93 -22.75
CA ALA A 316 18.16 -28.78 -22.23
C ALA A 316 18.23 -27.78 -21.06
N ILE A 317 17.54 -26.64 -21.18
CA ILE A 317 17.46 -25.62 -20.10
C ILE A 317 16.81 -26.24 -18.86
N SER A 318 15.70 -26.96 -19.01
CA SER A 318 15.04 -27.66 -17.91
C SER A 318 15.97 -28.66 -17.24
N ALA A 319 16.63 -29.53 -18.03
CA ALA A 319 17.56 -30.54 -17.52
C ALA A 319 18.74 -29.91 -16.77
N GLN A 320 19.28 -28.80 -17.28
CA GLN A 320 20.38 -28.07 -16.67
C GLN A 320 19.95 -27.39 -15.36
N PHE A 321 18.77 -26.74 -15.35
CA PHE A 321 18.20 -26.16 -14.12
C PHE A 321 18.01 -27.23 -13.04
N TYR A 322 17.44 -28.38 -13.40
CA TYR A 322 17.25 -29.48 -12.46
C TYR A 322 18.58 -30.04 -11.92
N ARG A 323 19.54 -30.36 -12.81
CA ARG A 323 20.82 -30.98 -12.42
C ARG A 323 21.73 -30.03 -11.64
N ASN A 324 21.76 -28.75 -12.00
CA ASN A 324 22.75 -27.81 -11.48
C ASN A 324 22.21 -26.92 -10.34
N LYS A 325 20.90 -26.67 -10.28
CA LYS A 325 20.28 -25.80 -9.26
C LYS A 325 19.36 -26.59 -8.33
N MET A 326 18.29 -27.15 -8.87
CA MET A 326 17.20 -27.75 -8.06
C MET A 326 17.69 -28.95 -7.23
N ARG A 327 18.35 -29.91 -7.87
CA ARG A 327 18.76 -31.14 -7.21
C ARG A 327 19.86 -30.93 -6.16
N PRO A 328 20.92 -30.13 -6.42
CA PRO A 328 21.91 -29.80 -5.37
C PRO A 328 21.29 -29.06 -4.18
N TYR A 329 20.31 -28.19 -4.40
CA TYR A 329 19.55 -27.55 -3.30
C TYR A 329 18.80 -28.58 -2.46
N LEU A 330 18.02 -29.47 -3.08
CA LEU A 330 17.26 -30.49 -2.36
C LEU A 330 18.17 -31.45 -1.58
N LEU A 331 19.31 -31.85 -2.16
CA LEU A 331 20.30 -32.70 -1.48
C LEU A 331 20.88 -32.01 -0.23
N ARG A 332 21.27 -30.72 -0.33
CA ARG A 332 21.74 -29.94 0.82
C ARG A 332 20.67 -29.77 1.88
N LYS A 333 19.44 -29.41 1.49
CA LYS A 333 18.31 -29.18 2.39
C LYS A 333 18.02 -30.41 3.26
N HIS A 334 18.07 -31.60 2.66
CA HIS A 334 17.77 -32.85 3.36
C HIS A 334 19.01 -33.58 3.89
N GLY A 335 20.22 -33.05 3.69
CA GLY A 335 21.46 -33.68 4.15
C GLY A 335 21.76 -35.04 3.51
N VAL A 336 21.33 -35.25 2.26
CA VAL A 336 21.45 -36.53 1.53
C VAL A 336 22.49 -36.41 0.41
N THR A 337 23.28 -37.46 0.17
CA THR A 337 24.18 -37.53 -0.99
C THR A 337 23.50 -38.11 -2.23
N ASP A 338 24.07 -37.85 -3.40
CA ASP A 338 23.60 -38.37 -4.69
C ASP A 338 23.36 -39.89 -4.68
N SER A 339 24.32 -40.64 -4.14
CA SER A 339 24.27 -42.11 -4.00
C SER A 339 23.24 -42.61 -2.99
N GLN A 340 22.95 -41.83 -1.94
CA GLN A 340 21.96 -42.20 -0.93
C GLN A 340 20.54 -41.98 -1.46
N ALA A 341 20.35 -40.98 -2.33
CA ALA A 341 19.06 -40.61 -2.87
C ALA A 341 18.38 -41.74 -3.68
N GLU A 342 19.15 -42.61 -4.36
CA GLU A 342 18.62 -43.71 -5.18
C GLU A 342 17.94 -44.83 -4.36
N GLY A 343 18.33 -45.00 -3.10
CA GLY A 343 17.84 -46.05 -2.21
C GLY A 343 16.76 -45.61 -1.21
N LEU A 344 16.31 -44.35 -1.26
CA LEU A 344 15.35 -43.81 -0.30
C LEU A 344 13.94 -44.37 -0.53
N GLU A 345 13.20 -44.54 0.57
CA GLU A 345 11.79 -44.92 0.50
C GLU A 345 10.95 -43.84 -0.20
N ARG A 346 9.87 -44.25 -0.88
CA ARG A 346 8.93 -43.36 -1.59
C ARG A 346 8.34 -42.24 -0.73
N SER A 347 8.23 -42.45 0.58
CA SER A 347 7.69 -41.49 1.56
C SER A 347 8.74 -40.57 2.17
N HIS A 348 10.02 -40.68 1.77
CA HIS A 348 11.06 -39.83 2.30
C HIS A 348 10.88 -38.37 1.82
N PRO A 349 11.02 -37.34 2.70
CA PRO A 349 10.78 -35.94 2.33
C PRO A 349 11.53 -35.45 1.09
N PHE A 350 12.80 -35.86 0.92
CA PHE A 350 13.57 -35.57 -0.29
C PHE A 350 12.88 -36.08 -1.57
N VAL A 351 12.39 -37.32 -1.57
CA VAL A 351 11.72 -37.94 -2.75
C VAL A 351 10.41 -37.21 -3.04
N THR A 352 9.71 -36.76 -1.98
CA THR A 352 8.50 -35.94 -2.10
C THR A 352 8.77 -34.60 -2.76
N GLU A 353 9.72 -33.83 -2.23
CA GLU A 353 10.07 -32.52 -2.79
C GLU A 353 10.63 -32.63 -4.22
N ASP A 354 11.43 -33.68 -4.50
CA ASP A 354 11.98 -33.94 -5.82
C ASP A 354 10.90 -34.25 -6.88
N ARG A 355 9.87 -35.03 -6.54
CA ARG A 355 8.73 -35.30 -7.44
C ARG A 355 7.86 -34.08 -7.68
N LEU A 356 7.61 -33.29 -6.64
CA LEU A 356 6.88 -32.03 -6.75
C LEU A 356 7.64 -31.06 -7.69
N ALA A 357 8.96 -30.94 -7.51
CA ALA A 357 9.81 -30.11 -8.36
C ALA A 357 9.76 -30.56 -9.82
N LYS A 358 9.91 -31.87 -10.07
CA LYS A 358 9.80 -32.46 -11.40
C LYS A 358 8.46 -32.18 -12.07
N THR A 359 7.35 -32.23 -11.31
CA THR A 359 6.01 -31.91 -11.83
C THR A 359 5.91 -30.46 -12.28
N VAL A 360 6.43 -29.51 -11.50
CA VAL A 360 6.47 -28.09 -11.87
C VAL A 360 7.30 -27.89 -13.16
N LEU A 361 8.42 -28.61 -13.30
CA LEU A 361 9.24 -28.56 -14.52
C LEU A 361 8.55 -29.19 -15.74
N ILE A 362 7.79 -30.28 -15.55
CA ILE A 362 6.98 -30.86 -16.64
C ILE A 362 5.91 -29.87 -17.09
N ALA A 363 5.24 -29.18 -16.16
CA ALA A 363 4.23 -28.17 -16.48
C ALA A 363 4.80 -27.03 -17.34
N ALA A 364 6.07 -26.66 -17.14
CA ALA A 364 6.76 -25.70 -17.99
C ALA A 364 7.10 -26.24 -19.40
N LEU A 365 7.27 -27.56 -19.55
CA LEU A 365 7.62 -28.20 -20.82
C LEU A 365 6.40 -28.57 -21.68
N ALA A 366 5.24 -28.82 -21.05
CA ALA A 366 4.00 -29.17 -21.73
C ALA A 366 2.84 -28.24 -21.34
N PRO A 367 2.91 -26.94 -21.71
CA PRO A 367 1.86 -25.97 -21.36
C PRO A 367 0.51 -26.26 -22.02
N GLU A 368 0.50 -27.03 -23.12
CA GLU A 368 -0.72 -27.44 -23.83
C GLU A 368 -1.51 -28.53 -23.08
N ALA A 369 -0.90 -29.21 -22.10
CA ALA A 369 -1.58 -30.22 -21.30
C ALA A 369 -2.59 -29.56 -20.35
N ARG A 370 -3.88 -29.80 -20.55
CA ARG A 370 -4.94 -29.23 -19.71
C ARG A 370 -4.82 -29.70 -18.26
N SER A 371 -4.37 -30.93 -18.06
CA SER A 371 -4.00 -31.49 -16.75
C SER A 371 -2.97 -30.64 -15.99
N LEU A 372 -2.09 -29.89 -16.68
CA LEU A 372 -1.03 -29.07 -16.06
C LEU A 372 -1.31 -27.56 -16.07
N SER A 373 -2.34 -27.13 -16.80
CA SER A 373 -2.78 -25.73 -16.80
C SER A 373 -3.22 -25.25 -15.41
N ASN A 374 -2.97 -23.97 -15.08
CA ASN A 374 -3.34 -23.35 -13.80
C ASN A 374 -2.90 -24.18 -12.58
N LEU A 375 -1.61 -24.52 -12.52
CA LEU A 375 -1.05 -25.36 -11.47
C LEU A 375 -1.07 -24.63 -10.12
N THR A 376 -2.03 -24.96 -9.24
CA THR A 376 -2.06 -24.46 -7.86
C THR A 376 -1.40 -25.44 -6.88
N ALA A 377 -1.18 -25.05 -5.62
CA ALA A 377 -0.55 -25.92 -4.64
C ALA A 377 -1.39 -27.19 -4.37
N ALA A 378 -2.72 -27.05 -4.31
CA ALA A 378 -3.64 -28.18 -4.18
C ALA A 378 -3.57 -29.13 -5.39
N LYS A 379 -3.52 -28.55 -6.60
CA LYS A 379 -3.40 -29.34 -7.84
C LYS A 379 -2.05 -30.06 -7.92
N LEU A 380 -0.96 -29.38 -7.56
CA LEU A 380 0.38 -29.95 -7.52
C LEU A 380 0.49 -31.13 -6.52
N ALA A 381 -0.13 -31.00 -5.34
CA ALA A 381 -0.23 -32.09 -4.37
C ALA A 381 -1.00 -33.29 -4.94
N ALA A 382 -2.16 -33.04 -5.59
CA ALA A 382 -2.99 -34.09 -6.16
C ALA A 382 -2.32 -34.83 -7.33
N LEU A 383 -1.62 -34.13 -8.23
CA LEU A 383 -0.88 -34.75 -9.34
C LEU A 383 0.31 -35.60 -8.86
N ASN A 384 0.72 -35.45 -7.60
CA ASN A 384 1.73 -36.26 -6.93
C ASN A 384 1.13 -37.08 -5.78
N TRP A 385 -0.07 -37.61 -6.01
CA TRP A 385 -0.81 -38.37 -5.01
C TRP A 385 0.03 -39.47 -4.35
N GLY A 386 -0.15 -39.64 -3.03
CA GLY A 386 0.57 -40.64 -2.24
C GLY A 386 2.02 -40.30 -1.91
N THR A 387 2.53 -39.15 -2.37
CA THR A 387 3.92 -38.73 -2.11
C THR A 387 4.06 -37.87 -0.84
N ILE A 388 2.99 -37.19 -0.41
CA ILE A 388 3.01 -36.29 0.76
C ILE A 388 2.39 -37.02 1.96
N SER A 389 3.17 -37.19 3.02
CA SER A 389 2.69 -37.74 4.29
C SER A 389 2.22 -36.60 5.21
N ALA A 390 1.01 -36.08 5.00
CA ALA A 390 0.41 -35.12 5.92
C ALA A 390 -0.17 -35.82 7.15
N PHE A 391 0.14 -35.33 8.36
CA PHE A 391 -0.43 -35.83 9.62
C PHE A 391 -1.94 -35.58 9.73
N ILE A 392 -2.47 -34.64 8.96
CA ILE A 392 -3.89 -34.25 8.91
C ILE A 392 -4.29 -34.18 7.44
N ALA A 393 -5.27 -35.00 7.04
CA ALA A 393 -5.83 -34.97 5.69
C ALA A 393 -6.41 -33.59 5.37
N GLY A 394 -6.03 -33.01 4.23
CA GLY A 394 -6.45 -31.67 3.78
C GLY A 394 -5.41 -30.56 3.97
N ASN A 395 -4.29 -30.83 4.67
CA ASN A 395 -3.18 -29.86 4.83
C ASN A 395 -2.06 -30.01 3.78
N GLU A 396 -2.17 -30.97 2.86
CA GLU A 396 -1.17 -31.24 1.82
C GLU A 396 -0.92 -29.99 0.96
N ALA A 397 -1.99 -29.27 0.58
CA ALA A 397 -1.90 -28.04 -0.19
C ALA A 397 -1.12 -26.93 0.54
N VAL A 398 -1.29 -26.81 1.86
CA VAL A 398 -0.58 -25.82 2.69
C VAL A 398 0.91 -26.16 2.78
N GLN A 399 1.23 -27.44 2.99
CA GLN A 399 2.62 -27.91 3.03
C GLN A 399 3.31 -27.69 1.69
N VAL A 400 2.66 -28.03 0.58
CA VAL A 400 3.18 -27.79 -0.78
C VAL A 400 3.37 -26.31 -1.05
N LEU A 401 2.42 -25.45 -0.63
CA LEU A 401 2.57 -24.01 -0.79
C LEU A 401 3.77 -23.45 -0.01
N GLY A 402 4.04 -23.97 1.19
CA GLY A 402 5.26 -23.65 1.95
C GLY A 402 6.54 -24.00 1.18
N ILE A 403 6.61 -25.24 0.69
CA ILE A 403 7.74 -25.74 -0.12
C ILE A 403 7.95 -24.87 -1.38
N VAL A 404 6.89 -24.55 -2.10
CA VAL A 404 6.99 -23.74 -3.33
C VAL A 404 7.41 -22.30 -3.02
N ARG A 405 6.98 -21.72 -1.90
CA ARG A 405 7.44 -20.39 -1.45
C ARG A 405 8.92 -20.36 -1.14
N GLU A 406 9.46 -21.40 -0.51
CA GLU A 406 10.90 -21.55 -0.31
C GLU A 406 11.62 -21.59 -1.66
N TRP A 407 11.13 -22.40 -2.61
CA TRP A 407 11.72 -22.46 -3.96
C TRP A 407 11.65 -21.15 -4.72
N ALA A 408 10.55 -20.41 -4.64
CA ALA A 408 10.43 -19.09 -5.29
C ALA A 408 11.35 -18.03 -4.66
N SER A 409 11.72 -18.20 -3.38
CA SER A 409 12.72 -17.34 -2.74
C SER A 409 14.15 -17.66 -3.15
N GLU A 410 14.44 -18.93 -3.46
CA GLU A 410 15.76 -19.41 -3.86
C GLU A 410 16.00 -19.27 -5.37
N PHE A 411 15.01 -19.62 -6.20
CA PHE A 411 15.10 -19.69 -7.66
C PHE A 411 14.20 -18.65 -8.34
N GLY A 412 14.80 -17.75 -9.12
CA GLY A 412 14.06 -16.74 -9.89
C GLY A 412 13.26 -17.34 -11.06
N GLU A 413 13.56 -18.58 -11.44
CA GLU A 413 12.87 -19.34 -12.46
C GLU A 413 11.49 -19.85 -11.98
N ILE A 414 11.21 -19.83 -10.67
CA ILE A 414 9.93 -20.25 -10.06
C ILE A 414 9.22 -19.02 -9.52
N SER A 415 7.97 -18.84 -9.92
CA SER A 415 7.13 -17.72 -9.50
C SER A 415 5.79 -18.19 -8.95
N ILE A 416 5.24 -17.40 -8.03
CA ILE A 416 3.96 -17.66 -7.37
C ILE A 416 3.09 -16.43 -7.61
N GLY A 417 1.88 -16.66 -8.15
CA GLY A 417 0.89 -15.60 -8.34
C GLY A 417 0.30 -15.07 -7.02
N ASP A 418 -0.58 -14.09 -7.12
CA ASP A 418 -1.27 -13.51 -5.97
C ASP A 418 -2.55 -14.29 -5.61
N GLY A 419 -2.89 -14.36 -4.32
CA GLY A 419 -4.16 -14.94 -3.84
C GLY A 419 -4.01 -16.06 -2.79
N HIS A 420 -5.15 -16.61 -2.37
CA HIS A 420 -5.19 -17.68 -1.34
C HIS A 420 -4.72 -19.05 -1.89
N ASP A 421 -5.05 -19.37 -3.15
CA ASP A 421 -4.53 -20.56 -3.85
C ASP A 421 -3.77 -20.10 -5.10
N PRO A 422 -2.51 -19.67 -4.94
CA PRO A 422 -1.79 -19.00 -6.00
C PRO A 422 -1.33 -19.99 -7.08
N ILE A 423 -1.26 -19.50 -8.32
CA ILE A 423 -0.76 -20.28 -9.46
C ILE A 423 0.77 -20.32 -9.38
N VAL A 424 1.32 -21.53 -9.43
CA VAL A 424 2.74 -21.84 -9.47
C VAL A 424 3.17 -21.92 -10.93
N THR A 425 4.14 -21.09 -11.32
CA THR A 425 4.65 -21.06 -12.70
C THR A 425 6.17 -21.17 -12.69
N ALA A 426 6.73 -22.10 -13.48
CA ALA A 426 8.15 -22.14 -13.76
C ALA A 426 8.45 -21.55 -15.14
N THR A 427 9.16 -20.43 -15.16
CA THR A 427 9.67 -19.77 -16.37
C THR A 427 11.13 -20.14 -16.55
N LEU A 428 11.38 -21.20 -17.30
CA LEU A 428 12.71 -21.68 -17.63
C LEU A 428 13.29 -20.81 -18.76
N SER A 429 13.72 -19.59 -18.44
CA SER A 429 14.48 -18.75 -19.36
C SER A 429 15.92 -19.26 -19.42
N GLY A 430 16.44 -19.57 -20.62
CA GLY A 430 17.85 -19.92 -20.83
C GLY A 430 18.84 -18.76 -20.63
N VAL A 431 18.42 -17.68 -19.97
CA VAL A 431 19.18 -16.46 -19.81
C VAL A 431 20.04 -16.56 -18.56
N ASP A 432 21.35 -16.69 -18.76
CA ASP A 432 22.35 -16.77 -17.71
C ASP A 432 22.55 -15.41 -17.04
N TYR A 433 21.70 -15.08 -16.06
CA TYR A 433 21.81 -13.84 -15.30
C TYR A 433 22.94 -13.88 -14.26
N ASP A 434 23.39 -15.08 -13.84
CA ASP A 434 24.49 -15.25 -12.89
C ASP A 434 25.80 -14.72 -13.50
N SER A 435 26.00 -14.90 -14.81
CA SER A 435 27.13 -14.31 -15.55
C SER A 435 27.19 -12.77 -15.51
N ILE A 436 26.04 -12.08 -15.33
CA ILE A 436 26.00 -10.61 -15.19
C ILE A 436 26.52 -10.21 -13.80
N LEU A 437 26.13 -10.95 -12.76
CA LEU A 437 26.53 -10.69 -11.38
C LEU A 437 28.02 -11.00 -11.16
N GLU A 438 28.55 -12.04 -11.81
CA GLU A 438 29.96 -12.42 -11.70
C GLU A 438 30.92 -11.30 -12.18
N ARG A 439 30.53 -10.57 -13.24
CA ARG A 439 31.30 -9.44 -13.79
C ARG A 439 31.45 -8.26 -12.84
N ILE A 440 30.51 -8.09 -11.92
CA ILE A 440 30.52 -7.02 -10.91
C ILE A 440 30.86 -7.53 -9.51
N SER A 441 31.32 -8.77 -9.38
CA SER A 441 31.61 -9.40 -8.08
C SER A 441 32.58 -8.60 -7.20
N THR A 442 33.47 -7.78 -7.78
CA THR A 442 34.38 -6.90 -7.04
C THR A 442 33.69 -5.74 -6.30
N GLU A 443 32.44 -5.42 -6.69
CA GLU A 443 31.63 -4.39 -6.02
C GLU A 443 31.09 -4.87 -4.67
N ASP A 444 31.09 -6.18 -4.41
CA ASP A 444 30.76 -6.74 -3.09
C ASP A 444 31.99 -6.67 -2.17
N ASN A 445 32.08 -5.64 -1.34
CA ASN A 445 33.14 -5.43 -0.37
C ASN A 445 32.61 -4.84 0.94
N ALA A 446 33.45 -4.82 1.98
CA ALA A 446 33.03 -4.40 3.32
C ALA A 446 32.48 -2.95 3.36
N GLN A 447 33.03 -2.03 2.56
CA GLN A 447 32.58 -0.65 2.51
C GLN A 447 31.20 -0.53 1.86
N THR A 448 31.00 -1.17 0.70
CA THR A 448 29.71 -1.13 -0.02
C THR A 448 28.60 -1.83 0.76
N ARG A 449 28.91 -2.94 1.44
CA ARG A 449 27.97 -3.58 2.38
C ARG A 449 27.57 -2.64 3.53
N ARG A 450 28.53 -1.93 4.15
CA ARG A 450 28.24 -0.98 5.25
C ARG A 450 27.40 0.19 4.79
N GLU A 451 27.68 0.73 3.60
CA GLU A 451 26.89 1.79 2.99
C GLU A 451 25.44 1.35 2.71
N LEU A 452 25.25 0.12 2.24
CA LEU A 452 23.92 -0.43 2.01
C LEU A 452 23.15 -0.63 3.32
N VAL A 453 23.74 -1.26 4.33
CA VAL A 453 23.09 -1.47 5.63
C VAL A 453 22.74 -0.15 6.30
N ARG A 454 23.67 0.82 6.28
CA ARG A 454 23.41 2.18 6.77
C ARG A 454 22.21 2.80 6.07
N ARG A 455 22.10 2.66 4.75
CA ARG A 455 20.97 3.17 3.97
C ARG A 455 19.65 2.51 4.36
N LEU A 456 19.62 1.18 4.46
CA LEU A 456 18.42 0.43 4.85
C LEU A 456 17.94 0.82 6.26
N ILE A 457 18.86 0.94 7.22
CA ILE A 457 18.52 1.37 8.58
C ILE A 457 18.06 2.83 8.58
N ALA A 458 18.77 3.72 7.87
CA ALA A 458 18.38 5.13 7.78
C ALA A 458 16.98 5.30 7.18
N GLU A 459 16.61 4.50 6.17
CA GLU A 459 15.27 4.49 5.59
C GLU A 459 14.21 3.98 6.57
N GLU A 460 14.45 2.88 7.29
CA GLU A 460 13.54 2.37 8.33
C GLU A 460 13.35 3.39 9.46
N LEU A 461 14.43 4.08 9.86
CA LEU A 461 14.40 5.18 10.83
C LEU A 461 13.83 6.47 10.24
N GLY A 462 13.58 6.51 8.92
CA GLY A 462 13.27 7.67 8.08
C GLY A 462 14.10 8.92 8.39
N LEU A 463 15.40 8.72 8.48
CA LEU A 463 16.42 9.76 8.41
C LEU A 463 16.54 10.23 6.95
N ALA A 464 16.87 11.51 6.74
CA ALA A 464 17.04 12.04 5.40
C ALA A 464 18.21 11.33 4.68
N ALA A 465 17.96 10.81 3.48
CA ALA A 465 18.84 9.91 2.73
C ALA A 465 20.19 10.52 2.26
N ALA A 466 20.52 11.77 2.64
CA ALA A 466 21.43 12.61 1.85
C ALA A 466 22.75 13.05 2.52
N SER A 467 23.13 12.61 3.72
CA SER A 467 24.45 13.02 4.25
C SER A 467 25.09 12.03 5.20
N VAL A 468 26.26 11.53 4.81
CA VAL A 468 27.29 11.07 5.76
C VAL A 468 27.75 12.31 6.51
N SER A 469 27.21 12.51 7.71
CA SER A 469 27.63 13.58 8.61
C SER A 469 28.60 12.98 9.63
N LEU A 470 29.81 13.54 9.71
CA LEU A 470 30.79 13.18 10.75
C LEU A 470 30.26 13.47 12.18
N ILE A 471 29.28 14.37 12.28
CA ILE A 471 28.68 14.85 13.54
C ILE A 471 27.42 14.03 13.90
N GLY A 472 26.95 13.15 13.01
CA GLY A 472 25.68 12.41 13.17
C GLY A 472 24.49 13.13 12.51
N LEU A 473 23.33 12.46 12.54
CA LEU A 473 22.07 12.85 11.91
C LEU A 473 21.01 13.16 12.98
N PRO A 474 20.28 14.27 12.89
CA PRO A 474 19.21 14.57 13.83
C PRO A 474 18.01 13.65 13.60
N LEU A 475 17.51 13.03 14.66
CA LEU A 475 16.26 12.29 14.70
C LEU A 475 15.33 12.96 15.70
N THR A 476 14.09 13.23 15.30
CA THR A 476 13.10 13.86 16.17
C THR A 476 12.04 12.85 16.60
N HIS A 477 11.71 12.86 17.89
CA HIS A 477 10.68 12.03 18.50
C HIS A 477 9.84 12.84 19.48
N VAL A 478 8.57 12.50 19.63
CA VAL A 478 7.68 13.14 20.61
C VAL A 478 7.48 12.18 21.78
N TRP A 479 8.00 12.57 22.94
CA TRP A 479 7.84 11.84 24.19
C TRP A 479 6.96 12.63 25.15
N ARG A 480 5.81 12.07 25.54
CA ARG A 480 4.88 12.68 26.52
C ARG A 480 4.51 14.13 26.18
N GLY A 481 4.25 14.39 24.90
CA GLY A 481 3.92 15.70 24.34
C GLY A 481 5.09 16.65 24.14
N ASN A 482 6.31 16.24 24.49
CA ASN A 482 7.53 17.02 24.32
C ASN A 482 8.31 16.51 23.10
N LYS A 483 8.51 17.38 22.10
CA LYS A 483 9.33 17.07 20.92
C LYS A 483 10.81 17.22 21.23
N ARG A 484 11.53 16.10 21.15
CA ARG A 484 12.95 16.01 21.46
C ARG A 484 13.73 15.60 20.21
N THR A 485 14.94 16.13 20.09
CA THR A 485 15.87 15.80 19.01
C THR A 485 17.05 15.06 19.60
N VAL A 486 17.41 13.94 19.00
CA VAL A 486 18.58 13.12 19.34
C VAL A 486 19.53 13.06 18.14
N THR A 487 20.81 12.84 18.42
CA THR A 487 21.82 12.69 17.35
C THR A 487 22.11 11.21 17.13
N VAL A 488 21.90 10.73 15.91
CA VAL A 488 22.17 9.34 15.50
C VAL A 488 23.46 9.28 14.70
N LYS A 489 24.42 8.45 15.12
CA LYS A 489 25.67 8.21 14.42
C LYS A 489 25.82 6.72 14.13
N PHE A 490 26.36 6.38 12.97
CA PHE A 490 26.68 5.00 12.60
C PHE A 490 28.18 4.76 12.76
N GLY A 491 28.58 3.64 13.33
CA GLY A 491 29.98 3.26 13.48
C GLY A 491 30.13 2.00 14.32
N ASN A 492 31.20 1.24 14.07
CA ASN A 492 31.49 0.05 14.86
C ASN A 492 31.89 0.44 16.30
N VAL A 493 31.14 -0.04 17.29
CA VAL A 493 31.28 0.42 18.67
C VAL A 493 32.62 -0.01 19.24
N ARG A 494 33.15 -1.20 18.95
CA ARG A 494 34.48 -1.59 19.45
C ARG A 494 35.64 -0.87 18.77
N ASP A 495 35.48 -0.33 17.57
CA ASP A 495 36.57 0.34 16.82
C ASP A 495 36.74 1.80 17.27
N ASP A 496 37.79 2.04 18.07
CA ASP A 496 38.17 3.37 18.59
C ASP A 496 38.46 4.41 17.49
N SER A 497 38.68 3.99 16.25
CA SER A 497 38.90 4.90 15.11
C SER A 497 37.60 5.32 14.41
N GLU A 498 36.54 4.50 14.50
CA GLU A 498 35.22 4.81 13.94
C GLU A 498 34.32 5.52 14.97
N VAL A 499 34.32 5.02 16.21
CA VAL A 499 33.57 5.59 17.34
C VAL A 499 34.59 6.10 18.36
N LEU A 500 34.78 7.42 18.38
CA LEU A 500 35.69 8.07 19.31
C LEU A 500 35.04 8.17 20.70
N ASP A 501 35.85 8.22 21.75
CA ASP A 501 35.36 8.50 23.11
C ASP A 501 34.58 9.83 23.19
N SER A 502 34.90 10.82 22.35
CA SER A 502 34.16 12.09 22.28
C SER A 502 32.77 11.97 21.63
N ASP A 503 32.51 10.88 20.89
CA ASP A 503 31.19 10.59 20.35
C ASP A 503 30.27 10.02 21.43
N LEU A 504 30.85 9.18 22.31
CA LEU A 504 30.19 8.53 23.44
C LEU A 504 30.04 9.44 24.66
N PHE A 505 31.03 10.28 24.92
CA PHE A 505 31.07 11.21 26.05
C PHE A 505 31.06 12.65 25.55
N HIS A 506 29.88 13.25 25.64
CA HIS A 506 29.61 14.60 25.19
C HIS A 506 29.17 15.48 26.35
N SER A 507 29.38 16.79 26.21
CA SER A 507 29.03 17.79 27.22
C SER A 507 27.65 18.42 27.02
N ASP A 508 26.95 18.06 25.95
CA ASP A 508 25.59 18.53 25.68
C ASP A 508 24.55 17.66 26.40
N ASP A 509 23.40 18.26 26.74
CA ASP A 509 22.29 17.57 27.41
C ASP A 509 21.46 16.71 26.43
N GLN A 510 21.84 16.66 25.14
CA GLN A 510 21.08 15.94 24.10
C GLN A 510 21.48 14.45 24.07
N TRP A 511 20.50 13.57 23.91
CA TRP A 511 20.79 12.15 23.76
C TRP A 511 21.47 11.85 22.43
N ARG A 512 22.45 10.94 22.47
CA ARG A 512 23.11 10.38 21.28
C ARG A 512 22.83 8.88 21.16
N VAL A 513 22.69 8.43 19.94
CA VAL A 513 22.50 7.02 19.60
C VAL A 513 23.60 6.61 18.64
N ILE A 514 24.40 5.61 19.04
CA ILE A 514 25.39 4.99 18.17
C ILE A 514 24.81 3.69 17.64
N ILE A 515 24.68 3.55 16.32
CA ILE A 515 24.18 2.34 15.67
C ILE A 515 25.37 1.58 15.09
N ASP A 516 25.57 0.37 15.58
CA ASP A 516 26.62 -0.53 15.11
C ASP A 516 26.22 -1.26 13.82
N PHE A 517 26.97 -2.25 13.35
CA PHE A 517 26.68 -3.07 12.18
C PHE A 517 26.50 -4.54 12.59
N PRO A 518 25.59 -5.29 11.94
CA PRO A 518 25.29 -6.68 12.27
C PRO A 518 26.29 -7.67 11.66
N TYR A 519 27.55 -7.24 11.49
CA TYR A 519 28.70 -8.05 11.08
C TYR A 519 29.98 -7.24 11.28
N ASP A 520 31.09 -7.94 11.52
CA ASP A 520 32.44 -7.39 11.58
C ASP A 520 33.43 -8.37 10.92
N SER A 521 34.72 -8.04 10.93
CA SER A 521 35.81 -8.94 10.58
C SER A 521 35.77 -10.23 11.41
N ALA A 522 36.16 -11.34 10.78
CA ALA A 522 35.95 -12.71 11.29
C ALA A 522 36.55 -13.04 12.68
N SER A 523 37.31 -12.14 13.28
CA SER A 523 37.93 -12.32 14.60
C SER A 523 37.17 -11.67 15.76
N PHE A 524 36.05 -11.01 15.50
CA PHE A 524 35.30 -10.26 16.52
C PHE A 524 33.83 -10.65 16.52
N SER A 525 33.18 -10.41 17.66
CA SER A 525 31.81 -10.79 17.96
C SER A 525 31.04 -9.60 18.54
N PRO A 526 29.70 -9.63 18.54
CA PRO A 526 28.89 -8.61 19.21
C PRO A 526 29.22 -8.42 20.69
N ALA A 527 29.74 -9.47 21.35
CA ALA A 527 30.15 -9.40 22.74
C ALA A 527 31.32 -8.42 22.96
N ASP A 528 32.22 -8.25 21.99
CA ASP A 528 33.35 -7.33 22.09
C ASP A 528 32.89 -5.87 22.20
N ASP A 529 31.81 -5.50 21.50
CA ASP A 529 31.18 -4.18 21.58
C ASP A 529 30.60 -3.92 22.97
N THR A 530 29.90 -4.90 23.54
CA THR A 530 29.33 -4.80 24.90
C THR A 530 30.42 -4.71 25.97
N VAL A 531 31.55 -5.40 25.79
CA VAL A 531 32.72 -5.33 26.69
C VAL A 531 33.32 -3.94 26.70
N ARG A 532 33.42 -3.26 25.54
CA ARG A 532 33.88 -1.86 25.50
C ARG A 532 32.93 -0.96 26.28
N MET A 533 31.62 -1.08 26.07
CA MET A 533 30.62 -0.28 26.78
C MET A 533 30.65 -0.52 28.28
N GLN A 534 30.83 -1.77 28.72
CA GLN A 534 30.96 -2.11 30.12
C GLN A 534 32.25 -1.55 30.75
N LYS A 535 33.39 -1.69 30.07
CA LYS A 535 34.67 -1.10 30.52
C LYS A 535 34.58 0.41 30.71
N LEU A 536 33.85 1.11 29.83
CA LEU A 536 33.64 2.55 29.93
C LEU A 536 32.76 2.94 31.14
N ARG A 537 31.72 2.15 31.44
CA ARG A 537 30.89 2.32 32.65
C ARG A 537 31.67 2.04 33.94
N ASP A 538 32.47 0.98 33.96
CA ASP A 538 33.28 0.58 35.13
C ASP A 538 34.33 1.64 35.50
N GLN A 539 34.72 2.50 34.56
CA GLN A 539 35.58 3.66 34.80
C GLN A 539 34.84 4.85 35.45
N GLY A 540 33.56 4.69 35.80
CA GLY A 540 32.72 5.74 36.39
C GLY A 540 32.32 6.83 35.41
N ARG A 541 32.44 6.58 34.10
CA ARG A 541 32.04 7.55 33.07
C ARG A 541 30.58 7.29 32.68
N SER A 542 29.73 8.32 32.81
CA SER A 542 28.32 8.29 32.43
C SER A 542 28.02 9.40 31.41
N ALA A 543 27.18 9.11 30.42
CA ALA A 543 26.73 10.07 29.41
C ALA A 543 25.33 9.68 28.88
N ASN A 544 24.62 10.65 28.30
CA ASN A 544 23.31 10.45 27.65
C ASN A 544 23.48 9.80 26.27
N THR A 545 24.11 8.62 26.23
CA THR A 545 24.38 7.86 25.00
C THR A 545 23.87 6.43 25.11
N ILE A 546 23.22 5.97 24.04
CA ILE A 546 22.79 4.58 23.85
C ILE A 546 23.57 4.00 22.66
N ALA A 547 24.30 2.91 22.86
CA ALA A 547 24.79 2.10 21.76
C ALA A 547 23.75 1.04 21.41
N TRP A 548 23.39 0.93 20.13
CA TRP A 548 22.47 -0.07 19.61
C TRP A 548 23.28 -1.13 18.86
N ILE A 549 23.56 -2.22 19.56
CA ILE A 549 24.49 -3.28 19.16
C ILE A 549 23.67 -4.48 18.67
N PRO A 550 23.68 -4.81 17.37
CA PRO A 550 22.93 -5.92 16.84
C PRO A 550 23.64 -7.26 17.04
N ASN A 551 22.87 -8.35 17.10
CA ASN A 551 23.38 -9.68 16.83
C ASN A 551 23.85 -9.79 15.37
N PHE A 552 24.82 -10.66 15.09
CA PHE A 552 25.33 -10.79 13.73
C PHE A 552 24.39 -11.57 12.81
N LEU A 553 24.37 -11.20 11.53
CA LEU A 553 23.68 -11.94 10.49
C LEU A 553 24.33 -13.32 10.30
N SER A 554 23.51 -14.34 10.07
CA SER A 554 23.99 -15.68 9.69
C SER A 554 24.77 -15.64 8.38
N ASP A 555 25.63 -16.63 8.13
CA ASP A 555 26.44 -16.72 6.90
C ASP A 555 25.57 -16.62 5.64
N ALA A 556 24.42 -17.30 5.62
CA ALA A 556 23.46 -17.24 4.52
C ALA A 556 22.91 -15.82 4.29
N ARG A 557 22.60 -15.08 5.38
CA ARG A 557 22.13 -13.70 5.26
C ARG A 557 23.24 -12.73 4.87
N GLN A 558 24.49 -13.01 5.23
CA GLN A 558 25.64 -12.23 4.75
C GLN A 558 25.90 -12.44 3.26
N GLU A 559 25.73 -13.66 2.73
CA GLU A 559 25.79 -13.93 1.29
C GLU A 559 24.68 -13.17 0.54
N ASP A 560 23.47 -13.18 1.08
CA ASP A 560 22.33 -12.47 0.50
C ASP A 560 22.48 -10.95 0.54
N LEU A 561 23.08 -10.41 1.60
CA LEU A 561 23.49 -9.00 1.65
C LEU A 561 24.49 -8.68 0.54
N GLY A 562 25.49 -9.55 0.31
CA GLY A 562 26.45 -9.40 -0.79
C GLY A 562 25.78 -9.37 -2.16
N LYS A 563 24.85 -10.31 -2.42
CA LYS A 563 24.05 -10.32 -3.66
C LYS A 563 23.21 -9.04 -3.79
N LEU A 564 22.62 -8.55 -2.70
CA LEU A 564 21.83 -7.32 -2.71
C LEU A 564 22.70 -6.10 -3.06
N VAL A 565 23.93 -6.01 -2.54
CA VAL A 565 24.90 -4.97 -2.94
C VAL A 565 25.12 -4.97 -4.45
N LEU A 566 25.38 -6.14 -5.03
CA LEU A 566 25.58 -6.28 -6.48
C LEU A 566 24.34 -5.83 -7.27
N LEU A 567 23.14 -6.20 -6.84
CA LEU A 567 21.89 -5.83 -7.50
C LEU A 567 21.57 -4.33 -7.39
N GLU A 568 21.79 -3.72 -6.23
CA GLU A 568 21.64 -2.28 -6.03
C GLU A 568 22.62 -1.49 -6.91
N TYR A 569 23.86 -1.98 -7.04
CA TYR A 569 24.83 -1.40 -7.95
C TYR A 569 24.40 -1.54 -9.42
N LEU A 570 24.03 -2.75 -9.85
CA LEU A 570 23.73 -3.10 -11.23
C LEU A 570 22.50 -2.38 -11.78
N LEU A 571 21.44 -2.28 -10.96
CA LEU A 571 20.14 -1.73 -11.37
C LEU A 571 20.05 -0.20 -11.24
N THR A 572 21.20 0.47 -11.05
CA THR A 572 21.29 1.92 -10.99
C THR A 572 21.75 2.50 -12.34
N GLY A 573 20.94 3.38 -12.93
CA GLY A 573 21.28 4.07 -14.18
C GLY A 573 21.44 3.11 -15.38
N SER A 574 22.49 3.31 -16.16
CA SER A 574 22.82 2.52 -17.36
C SER A 574 23.76 1.33 -17.11
N ARG A 575 24.03 0.98 -15.84
CA ARG A 575 25.00 -0.06 -15.47
C ARG A 575 24.58 -1.46 -15.91
N PHE A 576 23.28 -1.75 -15.92
CA PHE A 576 22.76 -3.02 -16.42
C PHE A 576 23.16 -3.24 -17.88
N ASP A 577 22.92 -2.26 -18.76
CA ASP A 577 23.19 -2.39 -20.19
C ASP A 577 24.68 -2.56 -20.49
N ALA A 578 25.56 -1.96 -19.67
CA ALA A 578 27.01 -2.09 -19.79
C ALA A 578 27.53 -3.49 -19.38
N ASN A 579 26.86 -4.16 -18.43
CA ASN A 579 27.29 -5.45 -17.91
C ASN A 579 26.57 -6.65 -18.57
N ALA A 580 25.49 -6.40 -19.31
CA ALA A 580 24.70 -7.40 -20.05
C ALA A 580 25.04 -7.46 -21.56
N ASP A 581 26.20 -6.95 -21.98
CA ASP A 581 26.57 -6.84 -23.39
C ASP A 581 26.75 -8.20 -24.10
N HIS A 582 27.18 -9.23 -23.37
CA HIS A 582 27.35 -10.61 -23.83
C HIS A 582 26.03 -11.35 -24.00
N LEU A 583 24.95 -10.85 -23.41
CA LEU A 583 23.63 -11.43 -23.59
C LEU A 583 23.00 -10.97 -24.91
N PRO A 584 22.30 -11.87 -25.63
CA PRO A 584 21.48 -11.51 -26.78
C PRO A 584 20.48 -10.40 -26.44
N VAL A 585 20.23 -9.50 -27.39
CA VAL A 585 19.34 -8.32 -27.16
C VAL A 585 17.94 -8.74 -26.72
N ALA A 586 17.42 -9.86 -27.23
CA ALA A 586 16.13 -10.41 -26.84
C ALA A 586 16.07 -10.86 -25.36
N ASP A 587 17.20 -11.21 -24.78
CA ASP A 587 17.30 -11.80 -23.43
C ASP A 587 17.54 -10.76 -22.33
N ARG A 588 18.01 -9.56 -22.71
CA ARG A 588 18.34 -8.47 -21.77
C ARG A 588 17.13 -7.94 -21.01
N GLY A 589 15.99 -7.78 -21.69
CA GLY A 589 14.73 -7.32 -21.07
C GLY A 589 14.26 -8.27 -19.96
N PRO A 590 14.06 -9.57 -20.26
CA PRO A 590 13.71 -10.59 -19.28
C PRO A 590 14.72 -10.71 -18.12
N ALA A 591 16.03 -10.65 -18.41
CA ALA A 591 17.07 -10.67 -17.37
C ALA A 591 16.92 -9.51 -16.38
N LYS A 592 16.70 -8.29 -16.89
CA LYS A 592 16.53 -7.11 -16.06
C LYS A 592 15.33 -7.24 -15.13
N GLN A 593 14.19 -7.66 -15.66
CA GLN A 593 12.96 -7.84 -14.88
C GLN A 593 13.14 -8.87 -13.75
N THR A 594 13.85 -9.96 -14.03
CA THR A 594 14.17 -11.01 -13.04
C THR A 594 15.06 -10.49 -11.93
N LEU A 595 16.13 -9.76 -12.27
CA LEU A 595 17.05 -9.15 -11.31
C LEU A 595 16.36 -8.06 -10.46
N GLU A 596 15.45 -7.28 -11.04
CA GLU A 596 14.63 -6.31 -10.31
C GLU A 596 13.70 -6.99 -9.29
N SER A 597 13.10 -8.12 -9.65
CA SER A 597 12.28 -8.92 -8.73
C SER A 597 13.13 -9.49 -7.58
N ARG A 598 14.31 -10.03 -7.90
CA ARG A 598 15.26 -10.55 -6.91
C ARG A 598 15.76 -9.46 -5.96
N ARG A 599 16.05 -8.27 -6.46
CA ARG A 599 16.43 -7.11 -5.64
C ARG A 599 15.33 -6.77 -4.62
N ARG A 600 14.06 -6.70 -5.05
CA ARG A 600 12.93 -6.41 -4.14
C ARG A 600 12.83 -7.46 -3.03
N THR A 601 12.88 -8.74 -3.41
CA THR A 601 12.81 -9.86 -2.47
C THR A 601 13.96 -9.84 -1.46
N LEU A 602 15.20 -9.72 -1.94
CA LEU A 602 16.38 -9.66 -1.06
C LEU A 602 16.36 -8.44 -0.14
N ARG A 603 15.82 -7.31 -0.59
CA ARG A 603 15.67 -6.11 0.24
C ARG A 603 14.69 -6.34 1.39
N GLU A 604 13.55 -6.98 1.13
CA GLU A 604 12.56 -7.34 2.15
C GLU A 604 13.14 -8.33 3.16
N VAL A 605 13.79 -9.39 2.68
CA VAL A 605 14.45 -10.41 3.53
C VAL A 605 15.55 -9.80 4.39
N THR A 606 16.42 -8.97 3.81
CA THR A 606 17.49 -8.28 4.54
C THR A 606 16.91 -7.34 5.59
N THR A 607 15.87 -6.57 5.26
CA THR A 607 15.21 -5.67 6.22
C THR A 607 14.59 -6.43 7.38
N SER A 608 13.96 -7.58 7.10
CA SER A 608 13.42 -8.47 8.14
C SER A 608 14.54 -9.00 9.06
N ALA A 609 15.65 -9.47 8.49
CA ALA A 609 16.80 -9.96 9.26
C ALA A 609 17.43 -8.85 10.11
N LEU A 610 17.52 -7.61 9.59
CA LEU A 610 17.98 -6.46 10.37
C LEU A 610 17.08 -6.20 11.59
N ARG A 611 15.74 -6.23 11.44
CA ARG A 611 14.82 -6.05 12.57
C ARG A 611 15.01 -7.11 13.66
N GLN A 612 15.37 -8.34 13.27
CA GLN A 612 15.70 -9.42 14.22
C GLN A 612 17.07 -9.18 14.88
N ALA A 613 18.08 -8.81 14.10
CA ALA A 613 19.44 -8.54 14.58
C ALA A 613 19.46 -7.44 15.64
N TYR A 614 18.69 -6.37 15.43
CA TYR A 614 18.56 -5.24 16.35
C TYR A 614 17.57 -5.45 17.50
N GLY A 615 17.11 -6.70 17.73
CA GLY A 615 16.26 -7.05 18.87
C GLY A 615 14.87 -6.43 18.86
N VAL A 616 14.41 -5.94 17.69
CA VAL A 616 13.06 -5.39 17.52
C VAL A 616 12.06 -6.51 17.26
N ASN A 617 12.45 -7.51 16.49
CA ASN A 617 11.67 -8.71 16.23
C ASN A 617 12.34 -9.93 16.87
N ALA A 618 11.56 -10.97 17.14
CA ALA A 618 12.10 -12.22 17.68
C ALA A 618 13.16 -12.80 16.72
N PRO A 619 14.34 -13.19 17.23
CA PRO A 619 15.40 -13.75 16.41
C PRO A 619 15.03 -15.14 15.89
N ASP A 620 15.48 -15.44 14.67
CA ASP A 620 15.43 -16.74 14.03
C ASP A 620 16.87 -17.15 13.71
N ASP A 621 17.30 -18.33 14.19
CA ASP A 621 18.66 -18.86 14.04
C ASP A 621 19.10 -19.00 12.57
N SER A 622 18.14 -19.10 11.64
CA SER A 622 18.44 -19.10 10.20
C SER A 622 18.89 -17.73 9.68
N ASN A 623 18.55 -16.65 10.38
CA ASN A 623 18.78 -15.27 9.96
C ASN A 623 19.85 -14.56 10.78
N VAL A 624 19.88 -14.77 12.09
CA VAL A 624 20.74 -14.04 13.03
C VAL A 624 21.28 -14.97 14.11
N GLY A 625 22.47 -14.66 14.63
CA GLY A 625 23.02 -15.28 15.82
C GLY A 625 22.26 -14.90 17.09
N THR A 626 22.58 -15.59 18.19
CA THR A 626 21.96 -15.39 19.52
C THR A 626 22.99 -15.07 20.60
N ASP A 627 24.09 -14.41 20.22
CA ASP A 627 25.21 -14.07 21.12
C ASP A 627 24.85 -13.05 22.20
N LEU A 628 23.95 -12.11 21.90
CA LEU A 628 23.46 -11.08 22.82
C LEU A 628 22.03 -11.35 23.27
N ASP A 629 21.81 -11.14 24.56
CA ASP A 629 20.47 -11.05 25.14
C ASP A 629 19.80 -9.72 24.76
N GLY A 630 18.46 -9.71 24.74
CA GLY A 630 17.70 -8.54 24.28
C GLY A 630 17.94 -7.23 25.08
N ASN A 631 18.40 -7.33 26.33
CA ASN A 631 18.78 -6.15 27.15
C ASN A 631 20.22 -5.66 26.89
N GLN A 632 21.06 -6.45 26.22
CA GLN A 632 22.43 -6.08 25.84
C GLN A 632 22.47 -5.36 24.49
N ILE A 633 21.47 -5.60 23.63
CA ILE A 633 21.31 -4.97 22.32
C ILE A 633 21.19 -3.45 22.45
N PHE A 634 20.46 -2.96 23.46
CA PHE A 634 20.45 -1.54 23.82
C PHE A 634 21.38 -1.33 25.01
N ALA A 635 22.61 -0.89 24.74
CA ALA A 635 23.65 -0.67 25.74
C ALA A 635 23.77 0.82 26.11
N PRO A 636 23.08 1.31 27.17
CA PRO A 636 23.22 2.68 27.65
C PRO A 636 24.51 2.88 28.44
N LEU A 637 25.09 4.08 28.34
CA LEU A 637 26.19 4.56 29.22
C LEU A 637 25.70 5.26 30.48
N THR A 638 24.41 5.61 30.55
CA THR A 638 23.82 6.19 31.75
C THR A 638 23.76 5.17 32.87
N ASP A 639 24.23 5.56 34.05
CA ASP A 639 24.22 4.68 35.22
C ASP A 639 22.78 4.30 35.65
N GLY A 640 22.61 3.03 36.00
CA GLY A 640 21.33 2.44 36.42
C GLY A 640 20.25 2.29 35.34
N LEU A 641 20.48 2.69 34.08
CA LEU A 641 19.52 2.53 32.99
C LEU A 641 19.61 1.13 32.38
N THR A 642 18.49 0.40 32.35
CA THR A 642 18.35 -0.88 31.63
C THR A 642 17.16 -0.79 30.67
N ILE A 643 17.39 -1.09 29.39
CA ILE A 643 16.36 -1.02 28.35
C ILE A 643 15.89 -2.43 28.01
N ALA A 644 14.59 -2.69 28.17
CA ALA A 644 13.98 -3.96 27.79
C ALA A 644 13.75 -4.03 26.27
N PRO A 645 13.68 -5.24 25.68
CA PRO A 645 13.31 -5.40 24.28
C PRO A 645 11.95 -4.76 23.98
N PRO A 646 11.82 -4.02 22.87
CA PRO A 646 10.55 -3.42 22.47
C PRO A 646 9.54 -4.49 22.02
N PRO A 647 8.23 -4.17 21.99
CA PRO A 647 7.27 -4.97 21.24
C PRO A 647 7.61 -4.98 19.75
N THR A 648 7.34 -6.11 19.08
CA THR A 648 7.61 -6.34 17.65
C THR A 648 7.17 -5.17 16.78
N GLY A 649 8.02 -4.74 15.83
CA GLY A 649 7.75 -3.55 15.02
C GLY A 649 8.82 -3.24 13.97
N THR A 650 9.02 -1.96 13.70
CA THR A 650 10.09 -1.46 12.80
C THR A 650 11.30 -0.99 13.60
N LEU A 651 12.44 -0.80 12.95
CA LEU A 651 13.62 -0.25 13.65
C LEU A 651 13.30 1.11 14.31
N ARG A 652 12.47 1.93 13.68
CA ARG A 652 12.03 3.21 14.26
C ARG A 652 11.28 3.03 15.58
N THR A 653 10.30 2.13 15.64
CA THR A 653 9.53 1.92 16.86
C THR A 653 10.40 1.32 17.96
N GLY A 654 11.35 0.44 17.61
CA GLY A 654 12.32 -0.10 18.56
C GLY A 654 13.23 0.96 19.17
N LEU A 655 13.77 1.85 18.33
CA LEU A 655 14.60 2.97 18.81
C LEU A 655 13.80 3.97 19.66
N PHE A 656 12.56 4.29 19.26
CA PHE A 656 11.69 5.17 20.03
C PHE A 656 11.35 4.59 21.41
N HIS A 657 11.12 3.28 21.51
CA HIS A 657 10.94 2.61 22.80
C HIS A 657 12.18 2.74 23.71
N ALA A 658 13.37 2.57 23.15
CA ALA A 658 14.62 2.76 23.89
C ALA A 658 14.79 4.20 24.38
N LEU A 659 14.46 5.19 23.55
CA LEU A 659 14.50 6.60 23.91
C LEU A 659 13.42 6.98 24.95
N ASP A 660 12.22 6.41 24.85
CA ASP A 660 11.15 6.61 25.83
C ASP A 660 11.57 6.08 27.21
N ALA A 661 12.23 4.92 27.26
CA ALA A 661 12.81 4.37 28.49
C ALA A 661 13.95 5.25 29.04
N ALA A 662 14.82 5.76 28.17
CA ALA A 662 15.91 6.65 28.54
C ALA A 662 15.40 7.97 29.15
N TRP A 663 14.43 8.63 28.53
CA TRP A 663 13.84 9.85 29.08
C TRP A 663 12.96 9.61 30.31
N ALA A 664 12.31 8.46 30.42
CA ALA A 664 11.60 8.10 31.65
C ALA A 664 12.54 7.88 32.83
N HIS A 665 13.78 7.41 32.59
CA HIS A 665 14.82 7.32 33.61
C HIS A 665 15.39 8.69 33.97
N GLU A 666 15.66 9.55 32.98
CA GLU A 666 16.17 10.91 33.20
C GLU A 666 15.14 11.82 33.90
N PHE A 667 13.86 11.71 33.52
CA PHE A 667 12.76 12.55 34.01
C PHE A 667 11.58 11.68 34.49
N PRO A 668 11.71 10.98 35.63
CA PRO A 668 10.70 10.02 36.10
C PRO A 668 9.34 10.67 36.39
N ASN A 669 9.34 11.96 36.76
CA ASN A 669 8.12 12.70 37.08
C ASN A 669 7.53 13.45 35.88
N HIS A 670 8.13 13.41 34.67
CA HIS A 670 7.64 14.20 33.53
C HIS A 670 6.14 13.97 33.27
N PRO A 671 5.33 15.04 33.12
CA PRO A 671 3.89 14.91 32.88
C PRO A 671 3.63 14.17 31.57
N ASP A 672 2.64 13.28 31.54
CA ASP A 672 2.29 12.55 30.31
C ASP A 672 1.16 13.25 29.55
N LEU A 673 1.52 14.02 28.52
CA LEU A 673 0.57 14.70 27.63
C LEU A 673 0.25 13.89 26.36
N GLY A 674 0.63 12.61 26.30
CA GLY A 674 0.39 11.72 25.17
C GLY A 674 1.48 11.73 24.09
N ALA A 675 1.19 11.13 22.94
CA ALA A 675 2.16 10.91 21.86
C ALA A 675 2.28 12.07 20.83
N GLU A 676 1.39 13.07 20.90
CA GLU A 676 1.38 14.21 19.97
C GLU A 676 2.10 15.43 20.55
N GLU A 677 2.81 16.19 19.71
CA GLU A 677 3.54 17.38 20.14
C GLU A 677 2.58 18.43 20.71
N VAL A 678 2.80 18.83 21.96
CA VAL A 678 2.04 19.90 22.61
C VAL A 678 2.71 21.23 22.29
N THR A 679 2.09 21.96 21.37
CA THR A 679 2.58 23.27 20.92
C THR A 679 2.34 24.38 21.95
N ALA A 680 3.14 25.45 21.87
CA ALA A 680 2.95 26.65 22.68
C ALA A 680 1.55 27.28 22.51
N ARG A 681 0.95 27.15 21.32
CA ARG A 681 -0.43 27.59 21.07
C ARG A 681 -1.43 26.79 21.90
N ARG A 682 -1.34 25.46 21.88
CA ARG A 682 -2.24 24.57 22.65
C ARG A 682 -2.10 24.83 24.16
N LEU A 683 -0.89 25.11 24.63
CA LEU A 683 -0.63 25.54 26.01
C LEU A 683 -1.24 26.92 26.32
N GLY A 684 -1.19 27.86 25.38
CA GLY A 684 -1.86 29.16 25.50
C GLY A 684 -3.38 29.01 25.63
N GLU A 685 -4.01 28.19 24.79
CA GLU A 685 -5.44 27.89 24.88
C GLU A 685 -5.81 27.25 26.24
N ALA A 686 -4.95 26.36 26.76
CA ALA A 686 -5.14 25.76 28.08
C ALA A 686 -4.99 26.79 29.21
N LEU A 687 -4.01 27.70 29.10
CA LEU A 687 -3.81 28.80 30.04
C LEU A 687 -4.99 29.78 30.04
N ASP A 688 -5.55 30.10 28.88
CA ASP A 688 -6.74 30.96 28.76
C ASP A 688 -7.95 30.31 29.43
N LEU A 689 -8.16 29.01 29.21
CA LEU A 689 -9.22 28.24 29.87
C LEU A 689 -9.03 28.24 31.40
N VAL A 690 -7.83 27.97 31.87
CA VAL A 690 -7.48 27.97 33.31
C VAL A 690 -7.70 29.35 33.92
N THR A 691 -7.21 30.40 33.27
CA THR A 691 -7.34 31.78 33.75
C THR A 691 -8.81 32.20 33.81
N GLY A 692 -9.60 31.87 32.78
CA GLY A 692 -11.03 32.15 32.78
C GLY A 692 -11.81 31.39 33.86
N VAL A 693 -11.35 30.20 34.27
CA VAL A 693 -11.93 29.46 35.40
C VAL A 693 -11.59 30.14 36.73
N ILE A 694 -10.34 30.57 36.92
CA ILE A 694 -9.91 31.32 38.11
C ILE A 694 -10.71 32.62 38.21
N GLU A 695 -10.83 33.38 37.12
CA GLU A 695 -11.62 34.62 37.03
C GLU A 695 -13.12 34.39 37.29
N ALA A 696 -13.64 33.18 37.07
CA ALA A 696 -15.02 32.80 37.38
C ALA A 696 -15.24 32.30 38.82
N GLY A 697 -14.20 32.32 39.67
CA GLY A 697 -14.26 31.86 41.07
C GLY A 697 -13.76 30.44 41.28
N GLY A 698 -12.88 29.96 40.39
CA GLY A 698 -12.19 28.68 40.50
C GLY A 698 -13.00 27.46 40.06
N ARG A 699 -14.26 27.63 39.65
CA ARG A 699 -15.10 26.54 39.13
C ARG A 699 -15.93 27.00 37.94
N ARG A 700 -15.79 26.30 36.81
CA ARG A 700 -16.58 26.53 35.58
C ARG A 700 -17.33 25.26 35.18
N GLN A 701 -18.64 25.39 34.96
CA GLN A 701 -19.51 24.29 34.51
C GLN A 701 -19.86 24.47 33.03
N GLY A 702 -20.26 23.38 32.37
CA GLY A 702 -20.77 23.43 31.00
C GLY A 702 -19.67 23.63 29.95
N LEU A 703 -18.47 23.10 30.17
CA LEU A 703 -17.40 23.16 29.17
C LEU A 703 -17.85 22.50 27.87
N SER A 704 -17.49 23.11 26.73
CA SER A 704 -17.66 22.50 25.42
C SER A 704 -16.81 21.22 25.29
N ARG A 705 -17.13 20.35 24.32
CA ARG A 705 -16.34 19.12 24.08
C ARG A 705 -14.87 19.40 23.76
N VAL A 706 -14.57 20.53 23.13
CA VAL A 706 -13.19 20.95 22.82
C VAL A 706 -12.45 21.36 24.09
N GLU A 707 -13.07 22.18 24.94
CA GLU A 707 -12.50 22.59 26.23
C GLU A 707 -12.32 21.38 27.18
N GLN A 708 -13.25 20.41 27.18
CA GLN A 708 -13.12 19.18 27.97
C GLN A 708 -11.89 18.36 27.55
N ARG A 709 -11.67 18.17 26.23
CA ARG A 709 -10.46 17.50 25.72
C ARG A 709 -9.20 18.26 26.08
N LEU A 710 -9.20 19.59 25.94
CA LEU A 710 -8.06 20.42 26.31
C LEU A 710 -7.73 20.32 27.81
N ALA A 711 -8.76 20.30 28.66
CA ALA A 711 -8.59 20.12 30.09
C ALA A 711 -8.05 18.73 30.44
N HIS A 712 -8.57 17.69 29.80
CA HIS A 712 -8.11 16.31 29.99
C HIS A 712 -6.67 16.09 29.51
N ASP A 713 -6.33 16.57 28.31
CA ASP A 713 -5.04 16.25 27.65
C ASP A 713 -3.88 17.14 28.11
N VAL A 714 -4.17 18.33 28.65
CA VAL A 714 -3.13 19.34 29.00
C VAL A 714 -3.23 19.78 30.46
N VAL A 715 -4.39 20.27 30.90
CA VAL A 715 -4.56 20.87 32.24
C VAL A 715 -4.34 19.84 33.35
N MET A 716 -4.93 18.65 33.20
CA MET A 716 -4.79 17.57 34.19
C MET A 716 -3.37 16.98 34.27
N PRO A 717 -2.71 16.57 33.15
CA PRO A 717 -1.34 16.06 33.21
C PRO A 717 -0.32 17.07 33.74
N LEU A 718 -0.48 18.35 33.44
CA LEU A 718 0.34 19.44 33.99
C LEU A 718 -0.03 19.81 35.44
N ARG A 719 -1.01 19.13 36.04
CA ARG A 719 -1.46 19.33 37.44
C ARG A 719 -1.93 20.76 37.72
N LEU A 720 -2.55 21.40 36.73
CA LEU A 720 -3.04 22.78 36.82
C LEU A 720 -4.43 22.86 37.48
N GLY A 721 -5.21 21.77 37.40
CA GLY A 721 -6.54 21.66 37.99
C GLY A 721 -7.16 20.29 37.71
N VAL A 722 -8.43 20.13 38.09
CA VAL A 722 -9.16 18.85 37.98
C VAL A 722 -10.41 19.02 37.14
N LEU A 723 -10.60 18.11 36.18
CA LEU A 723 -11.82 18.00 35.38
C LEU A 723 -12.71 16.89 35.94
N ASN A 724 -13.95 17.23 36.31
CA ASN A 724 -14.99 16.29 36.70
C ASN A 724 -16.14 16.40 35.70
N GLU A 725 -16.23 15.43 34.78
CA GLU A 725 -17.19 15.46 33.65
C GLU A 725 -17.07 16.73 32.80
N ASN A 726 -18.03 17.65 32.89
CA ASN A 726 -18.04 18.93 32.18
C ASN A 726 -17.72 20.13 33.10
N VAL A 727 -17.18 19.86 34.29
CA VAL A 727 -16.83 20.86 35.30
C VAL A 727 -15.33 20.89 35.50
N LEU A 728 -14.71 22.04 35.21
CA LEU A 728 -13.31 22.28 35.48
C LEU A 728 -13.17 23.08 36.79
N VAL A 729 -12.34 22.57 37.70
CA VAL A 729 -12.01 23.22 38.98
C VAL A 729 -10.53 23.57 38.99
N VAL A 730 -10.23 24.85 39.21
CA VAL A 730 -8.87 25.39 39.35
C VAL A 730 -8.84 26.30 40.57
N ASP A 731 -8.30 25.80 41.67
CA ASP A 731 -8.10 26.51 42.93
C ASP A 731 -6.80 26.06 43.60
N ALA A 732 -6.44 26.68 44.72
CA ALA A 732 -5.19 26.34 45.43
C ALA A 732 -5.16 24.90 45.99
N ALA A 733 -6.32 24.25 46.21
CA ALA A 733 -6.39 22.90 46.73
C ALA A 733 -6.20 21.84 45.61
N HIS A 734 -6.67 22.14 44.41
CA HIS A 734 -6.60 21.25 43.24
C HIS A 734 -5.41 21.55 42.31
N PHE A 735 -4.66 22.62 42.59
CA PHE A 735 -3.40 22.91 41.93
C PHE A 735 -2.27 22.04 42.50
N GLY A 736 -1.82 21.05 41.74
CA GLY A 736 -0.91 20.01 42.22
C GLY A 736 0.53 20.44 42.46
N TRP A 737 0.87 21.71 42.21
CA TRP A 737 2.19 22.29 42.51
C TRP A 737 2.19 23.22 43.72
N ASN A 738 1.04 23.41 44.38
CA ASN A 738 0.89 24.42 45.42
C ASN A 738 1.89 24.24 46.58
N SER A 739 2.10 22.98 47.01
CA SER A 739 3.00 22.67 48.12
C SER A 739 4.47 22.93 47.79
N GLU A 740 4.87 22.62 46.56
CA GLU A 740 6.21 22.79 46.02
C GLU A 740 6.56 24.27 45.89
N PHE A 741 5.67 25.06 45.28
CA PHE A 741 5.88 26.50 45.15
C PHE A 741 5.84 27.23 46.51
N ALA A 742 4.98 26.82 47.44
CA ALA A 742 5.00 27.36 48.80
C ALA A 742 6.35 27.13 49.51
N ARG A 743 6.94 25.94 49.34
CA ARG A 743 8.27 25.63 49.85
C ARG A 743 9.36 26.43 49.15
N TRP A 744 9.38 26.46 47.82
CA TRP A 744 10.43 27.13 47.04
C TRP A 744 10.42 28.65 47.23
N THR A 745 9.25 29.27 47.36
CA THR A 745 9.15 30.70 47.65
C THR A 745 9.72 31.04 49.03
N GLY A 746 9.52 30.17 50.02
CA GLY A 746 10.16 30.29 51.34
C GLY A 746 11.68 30.12 51.32
N GLU A 747 12.19 29.19 50.49
CA GLU A 747 13.63 28.97 50.31
C GLU A 747 14.32 30.14 49.57
N LEU A 748 13.65 30.73 48.58
CA LEU A 748 14.22 31.74 47.68
C LEU A 748 14.15 33.18 48.23
N ALA A 749 13.17 33.48 49.11
CA ALA A 749 12.95 34.69 49.91
C ALA A 749 13.27 36.08 49.30
N GLY A 750 14.52 36.34 48.86
CA GLY A 750 15.01 37.59 48.28
C GLY A 750 15.34 37.56 46.77
N ASP A 751 15.59 36.39 46.17
CA ASP A 751 15.99 36.23 44.75
C ASP A 751 14.89 35.53 43.91
N LEU A 752 13.63 35.83 44.19
CA LEU A 752 12.49 35.18 43.51
C LEU A 752 12.36 35.68 42.06
N THR A 753 13.02 34.97 41.16
CA THR A 753 12.99 35.19 39.70
C THR A 753 12.41 33.98 38.99
N VAL A 754 11.94 34.17 37.75
CA VAL A 754 11.49 33.06 36.88
C VAL A 754 12.60 32.03 36.70
N GLY A 755 13.84 32.45 36.46
CA GLY A 755 14.98 31.54 36.27
C GLY A 755 15.30 30.69 37.51
N ALA A 756 15.17 31.25 38.72
CA ALA A 756 15.33 30.50 39.96
C ALA A 756 14.26 29.42 40.13
N LEU A 757 12.99 29.73 39.79
CA LEU A 757 11.90 28.76 39.82
C LEU A 757 12.05 27.68 38.74
N ARG A 758 12.47 28.06 37.51
CA ARG A 758 12.76 27.08 36.45
C ARG A 758 13.86 26.12 36.84
N THR A 759 14.89 26.58 37.54
CA THR A 759 15.95 25.70 38.05
C THR A 759 15.40 24.59 38.95
N LYS A 760 14.35 24.85 39.73
CA LYS A 760 13.65 23.84 40.54
C LYS A 760 12.77 22.91 39.68
N LEU A 761 12.22 23.40 38.57
CA LEU A 761 11.39 22.62 37.64
C LEU A 761 12.21 21.73 36.67
N ARG A 762 13.51 22.02 36.46
CA ARG A 762 14.37 21.29 35.50
C ARG A 762 14.31 19.76 35.63
N GLY A 763 14.20 19.23 36.85
CA GLY A 763 14.11 17.79 37.10
C GLY A 763 12.87 17.09 36.52
N TRP A 764 11.91 17.85 36.00
CA TRP A 764 10.72 17.33 35.33
C TRP A 764 10.86 17.25 33.80
N GLY A 765 11.92 17.84 33.22
CA GLY A 765 12.20 17.74 31.78
C GLY A 765 11.17 18.42 30.87
N MET A 766 10.39 19.35 31.41
CA MET A 766 9.34 20.08 30.70
C MET A 766 9.92 21.04 29.65
N THR A 767 9.14 21.37 28.63
CA THR A 767 9.49 22.48 27.73
C THR A 767 9.35 23.83 28.44
N ALA A 768 10.08 24.85 27.99
CA ALA A 768 9.94 26.20 28.53
C ALA A 768 8.47 26.70 28.49
N ALA A 769 7.70 26.31 27.48
CA ALA A 769 6.30 26.68 27.38
C ALA A 769 5.40 25.98 28.43
N MET A 770 5.68 24.71 28.73
CA MET A 770 5.00 23.98 29.81
C MET A 770 5.32 24.59 31.16
N GLU A 771 6.60 24.89 31.43
CA GLU A 771 7.04 25.58 32.65
C GLU A 771 6.33 26.94 32.81
N ASN A 772 6.25 27.73 31.74
CA ASN A 772 5.54 29.01 31.76
C ASN A 772 4.08 28.86 32.11
N THR A 773 3.42 27.84 31.57
CA THR A 773 2.00 27.58 31.82
C THR A 773 1.76 27.24 33.30
N VAL A 774 2.65 26.44 33.91
CA VAL A 774 2.62 26.15 35.35
C VAL A 774 2.85 27.41 36.18
N LEU A 775 3.88 28.19 35.84
CA LEU A 775 4.24 29.43 36.55
C LEU A 775 3.15 30.50 36.45
N LEU A 776 2.53 30.66 35.29
CA LEU A 776 1.45 31.62 35.06
C LEU A 776 0.17 31.22 35.79
N THR A 777 -0.13 29.93 35.84
CA THR A 777 -1.25 29.39 36.62
C THR A 777 -1.03 29.62 38.12
N TRP A 778 0.18 29.33 38.61
CA TRP A 778 0.56 29.62 40.00
C TRP A 778 0.46 31.12 40.33
N ALA A 779 0.92 31.98 39.41
CA ALA A 779 0.84 33.42 39.57
C ALA A 779 -0.61 33.91 39.62
N ALA A 780 -1.48 33.39 38.76
CA ALA A 780 -2.90 33.72 38.76
C ALA A 780 -3.61 33.29 40.06
N LEU A 781 -3.34 32.07 40.56
CA LEU A 781 -3.92 31.57 41.82
C LEU A 781 -3.42 32.32 43.06
N GLY A 782 -2.15 32.73 43.04
CA GLY A 782 -1.49 33.40 44.15
C GLY A 782 -1.46 34.93 44.05
N ASN A 783 -2.13 35.55 43.08
CA ASN A 783 -2.04 37.00 42.83
C ASN A 783 -0.58 37.48 42.79
N TRP A 784 0.28 36.78 42.05
CA TRP A 784 1.66 37.19 41.79
C TRP A 784 1.76 37.94 40.46
N GLU A 785 2.66 38.91 40.39
CA GLU A 785 2.99 39.69 39.21
C GLU A 785 4.44 39.46 38.80
N PHE A 786 4.68 39.46 37.50
CA PHE A 786 6.01 39.43 36.90
C PHE A 786 6.44 40.86 36.52
N ILE A 787 7.57 41.31 37.04
CA ILE A 787 8.10 42.65 36.79
C ILE A 787 9.03 42.63 35.57
N GLY A 788 8.90 43.64 34.71
CA GLY A 788 9.73 43.79 33.51
C GLY A 788 9.17 43.07 32.27
N ILE A 789 7.91 42.63 32.32
CA ILE A 789 7.18 42.06 31.18
C ILE A 789 5.73 42.54 31.18
N ASP A 790 5.27 43.08 30.05
CA ASP A 790 3.92 43.64 29.95
C ASP A 790 2.85 42.57 29.68
N ASN A 791 3.18 41.53 28.90
CA ASN A 791 2.22 40.48 28.52
C ASN A 791 2.86 39.08 28.61
N PRO A 792 2.94 38.50 29.82
CA PRO A 792 3.49 37.17 30.00
C PRO A 792 2.55 36.12 29.41
N SER A 793 3.12 35.14 28.70
CA SER A 793 2.35 34.08 28.03
C SER A 793 3.06 32.74 28.13
N ALA A 794 2.37 31.66 27.74
CA ALA A 794 2.98 30.34 27.65
C ALA A 794 4.26 30.36 26.79
N GLN A 795 4.34 31.18 25.73
CA GLN A 795 5.54 31.28 24.89
C GLN A 795 6.62 32.19 25.48
N THR A 796 6.23 33.29 26.12
CA THR A 796 7.15 34.37 26.51
C THR A 796 7.11 34.63 28.00
N LEU A 797 8.15 34.17 28.69
CA LEU A 797 8.44 34.50 30.09
C LEU A 797 9.96 34.48 30.31
N PRO A 798 10.65 35.64 30.36
CA PRO A 798 12.10 35.69 30.52
C PRO A 798 12.57 35.24 31.90
N ASP A 799 13.74 34.60 31.98
CA ASP A 799 14.32 34.14 33.25
C ASP A 799 14.61 35.28 34.25
N GLY A 800 14.98 36.45 33.74
CA GLY A 800 15.29 37.63 34.54
C GLY A 800 14.08 38.36 35.13
N ALA A 801 12.85 37.94 34.80
CA ALA A 801 11.65 38.57 35.35
C ALA A 801 11.55 38.30 36.86
N ALA A 802 11.48 39.36 37.65
CA ALA A 802 11.29 39.29 39.10
C ALA A 802 9.83 39.02 39.42
N VAL A 803 9.56 38.25 40.48
CA VAL A 803 8.21 37.88 40.89
C VAL A 803 7.88 38.54 42.23
N ARG A 804 6.72 39.22 42.31
CA ARG A 804 6.24 39.83 43.57
C ARG A 804 4.74 39.61 43.75
N ARG A 805 4.23 39.77 44.98
CA ARG A 805 2.78 39.82 45.19
C ARG A 805 2.21 41.09 44.56
N ALA A 806 1.06 40.94 43.91
CA ALA A 806 0.32 42.04 43.32
C ALA A 806 -0.10 43.05 44.40
N ASN A 807 -0.04 44.33 44.06
CA ASN A 807 -0.50 45.40 44.95
C ASN A 807 -2.01 45.62 44.75
N LEU A 808 -2.82 44.75 45.35
CA LEU A 808 -4.28 44.81 45.24
C LEU A 808 -4.90 45.81 46.23
N PRO A 809 -6.06 46.42 45.88
CA PRO A 809 -6.89 47.15 46.82
C PRO A 809 -7.55 46.20 47.85
N ASP A 810 -8.11 46.77 48.92
CA ASP A 810 -8.92 46.00 49.87
C ASP A 810 -10.23 45.51 49.21
N ASP A 811 -10.74 44.36 49.66
CA ASP A 811 -11.93 43.71 49.07
C ASP A 811 -13.20 44.55 49.27
N ALA A 812 -13.32 45.17 50.45
CA ALA A 812 -14.41 46.09 50.78
C ALA A 812 -14.37 47.34 49.89
N ASP A 813 -13.19 47.93 49.71
CA ASP A 813 -12.98 49.11 48.87
C ASP A 813 -13.25 48.80 47.39
N PHE A 814 -12.81 47.64 46.91
CA PHE A 814 -13.05 47.21 45.53
C PHE A 814 -14.53 46.98 45.27
N THR A 815 -15.24 46.30 46.18
CA THR A 815 -16.69 46.09 46.08
C THR A 815 -17.45 47.43 46.05
N LEU A 816 -17.10 48.36 46.94
CA LEU A 816 -17.71 49.69 46.99
C LEU A 816 -17.42 50.51 45.73
N ALA A 817 -16.18 50.48 45.24
CA ALA A 817 -15.77 51.16 44.02
C ALA A 817 -16.54 50.65 42.79
N GLN A 818 -16.77 49.34 42.69
CA GLN A 818 -17.56 48.75 41.61
C GLN A 818 -19.01 49.22 41.63
N VAL A 819 -19.66 49.23 42.80
CA VAL A 819 -21.04 49.74 42.96
C VAL A 819 -21.12 51.22 42.55
N ARG A 820 -20.15 52.04 42.98
CA ARG A 820 -20.09 53.47 42.64
C ARG A 820 -19.83 53.72 41.17
N ALA A 821 -18.89 53.00 40.56
CA ALA A 821 -18.59 53.11 39.13
C ALA A 821 -19.74 52.62 38.25
N ALA A 822 -20.44 51.55 38.64
CA ALA A 822 -21.64 51.10 37.95
C ALA A 822 -22.77 52.15 38.04
N GLY A 823 -23.00 52.72 39.22
CA GLY A 823 -24.05 53.71 39.45
C GLY A 823 -23.81 55.06 38.78
N ILE A 824 -22.54 55.50 38.65
CA ILE A 824 -22.19 56.82 38.11
C ILE A 824 -21.75 56.74 36.65
N PHE A 825 -20.82 55.84 36.33
CA PHE A 825 -20.17 55.74 35.01
C PHE A 825 -20.77 54.66 34.11
N GLY A 826 -21.62 53.78 34.64
CA GLY A 826 -22.18 52.64 33.89
C GLY A 826 -21.18 51.52 33.63
N VAL A 827 -20.07 51.47 34.38
CA VAL A 827 -19.03 50.43 34.24
C VAL A 827 -19.50 49.13 34.89
N GLN A 828 -19.36 48.02 34.18
CA GLN A 828 -19.71 46.70 34.71
C GLN A 828 -18.72 46.27 35.80
N GLY A 829 -19.24 45.66 36.86
CA GLY A 829 -18.43 45.09 37.94
C GLY A 829 -17.72 43.80 37.52
N GLU A 830 -16.67 43.46 38.26
CA GLU A 830 -15.92 42.21 38.17
C GLU A 830 -16.22 41.34 39.40
N SER A 831 -16.42 40.05 39.17
CA SER A 831 -16.92 39.14 40.22
C SER A 831 -15.92 38.82 41.32
N HIS A 832 -14.60 38.90 41.04
CA HIS A 832 -13.54 38.46 41.97
C HIS A 832 -12.36 39.43 42.01
N LEU A 833 -11.79 39.65 43.20
CA LEU A 833 -10.61 40.49 43.40
C LEU A 833 -9.34 39.79 42.90
N THR A 834 -8.98 40.05 41.64
CA THR A 834 -7.73 39.57 41.02
C THR A 834 -6.99 40.74 40.37
N PRO A 835 -5.67 40.66 40.14
CA PRO A 835 -4.90 41.73 39.48
C PRO A 835 -5.47 42.08 38.10
N ARG A 836 -5.88 41.05 37.34
CA ARG A 836 -6.50 41.22 36.01
C ARG A 836 -7.88 41.88 36.09
N ALA A 837 -8.72 41.49 37.05
CA ALA A 837 -10.02 42.13 37.27
C ALA A 837 -9.86 43.61 37.64
N VAL A 838 -8.95 43.93 38.57
CA VAL A 838 -8.65 45.31 38.97
C VAL A 838 -8.14 46.13 37.78
N ALA A 839 -7.24 45.57 36.95
CA ALA A 839 -6.74 46.24 35.75
C ALA A 839 -7.83 46.47 34.69
N ARG A 840 -8.70 45.48 34.44
CA ARG A 840 -9.84 45.62 33.51
C ARG A 840 -10.84 46.68 34.00
N PHE A 841 -11.23 46.60 35.27
CA PHE A 841 -12.12 47.57 35.91
C PHE A 841 -11.55 48.99 35.84
N ALA A 842 -10.28 49.16 36.18
CA ALA A 842 -9.59 50.45 36.08
C ALA A 842 -9.53 50.96 34.64
N THR A 843 -9.25 50.08 33.67
CA THR A 843 -9.23 50.45 32.23
C THR A 843 -10.60 50.90 31.74
N ALA A 844 -11.66 50.14 32.03
CA ALA A 844 -13.03 50.48 31.67
C ALA A 844 -13.47 51.80 32.32
N THR A 845 -13.10 52.02 33.59
CA THR A 845 -13.40 53.27 34.32
C THR A 845 -12.65 54.45 33.73
N ARG A 846 -11.34 54.31 33.46
CA ARG A 846 -10.54 55.38 32.82
C ARG A 846 -11.10 55.74 31.46
N GLU A 847 -11.55 54.77 30.68
CA GLU A 847 -12.17 55.02 29.38
C GLU A 847 -13.48 55.79 29.51
N ALA A 848 -14.38 55.39 30.41
CA ALA A 848 -15.63 56.09 30.68
C ALA A 848 -15.38 57.55 31.11
N VAL A 849 -14.40 57.76 31.99
CA VAL A 849 -13.99 59.10 32.46
C VAL A 849 -13.41 59.94 31.31
N ARG A 850 -12.56 59.34 30.45
CA ARG A 850 -11.88 60.01 29.33
C ARG A 850 -12.84 60.56 28.28
N ILE A 851 -13.92 59.82 27.98
CA ILE A 851 -14.91 60.22 26.97
C ILE A 851 -16.01 61.14 27.53
N SER A 852 -15.97 61.49 28.82
CA SER A 852 -17.02 62.29 29.46
C SER A 852 -16.97 63.77 29.05
N ALA A 853 -18.14 64.35 28.79
CA ALA A 853 -18.31 65.79 28.51
C ALA A 853 -18.75 66.59 29.76
N ILE A 854 -18.49 66.08 30.95
CA ILE A 854 -18.96 66.69 32.20
C ILE A 854 -18.32 68.06 32.45
N ALA A 855 -17.05 68.23 32.09
CA ALA A 855 -16.35 69.50 32.20
C ALA A 855 -16.99 70.58 31.32
N ASP A 856 -17.36 70.20 30.08
CA ASP A 856 -18.05 71.09 29.15
C ASP A 856 -19.45 71.46 29.66
N LEU A 857 -20.19 70.49 30.21
CA LEU A 857 -21.50 70.75 30.83
C LEU A 857 -21.38 71.75 31.99
N VAL A 858 -20.41 71.57 32.89
CA VAL A 858 -20.16 72.51 34.00
C VAL A 858 -19.85 73.90 33.44
N GLN A 859 -18.97 74.01 32.45
CA GLN A 859 -18.63 75.28 31.82
C GLN A 859 -19.85 75.98 31.22
N GLN A 860 -20.72 75.25 30.52
CA GLN A 860 -21.94 75.83 29.93
C GLN A 860 -22.95 76.26 30.99
N LEU A 861 -23.16 75.46 32.05
CA LEU A 861 -24.05 75.81 33.14
C LEU A 861 -23.56 77.05 33.91
N GLU A 862 -22.25 77.17 34.14
CA GLU A 862 -21.65 78.35 34.79
C GLU A 862 -21.73 79.60 33.91
N LYS A 863 -21.42 79.46 32.61
CA LYS A 863 -21.51 80.56 31.65
C LYS A 863 -22.92 81.16 31.55
N HIS A 864 -23.94 80.32 31.69
CA HIS A 864 -25.35 80.71 31.57
C HIS A 864 -26.12 80.73 32.90
N ALA A 865 -25.40 80.67 34.03
CA ALA A 865 -25.99 80.58 35.37
C ALA A 865 -26.98 81.71 35.68
N THR A 866 -26.68 82.95 35.29
CA THR A 866 -27.53 84.12 35.53
C THR A 866 -28.87 84.03 34.80
N VAL A 867 -28.90 83.54 33.56
CA VAL A 867 -30.13 83.37 32.78
C VAL A 867 -30.93 82.19 33.32
N LEU A 868 -30.25 81.08 33.61
CA LEU A 868 -30.81 79.85 34.17
C LEU A 868 -31.24 79.96 35.64
N GLY A 869 -30.96 81.08 36.30
CA GLY A 869 -31.32 81.30 37.70
C GLY A 869 -30.62 80.32 38.65
N LEU A 870 -29.42 79.88 38.29
CA LEU A 870 -28.58 79.01 39.12
C LEU A 870 -27.86 79.87 40.14
N GLU A 871 -28.18 79.68 41.42
CA GLU A 871 -27.44 80.28 42.53
C GLU A 871 -26.22 79.41 42.87
N ASP A 872 -25.27 79.96 43.64
CA ASP A 872 -24.07 79.23 44.07
C ASP A 872 -24.38 78.41 45.35
N ASP A 873 -25.48 77.66 45.30
CA ASP A 873 -25.97 76.84 46.41
C ASP A 873 -25.37 75.42 46.38
N ALA A 874 -25.39 74.76 47.54
CA ALA A 874 -24.80 73.42 47.71
C ALA A 874 -25.65 72.27 47.12
N VAL A 875 -26.80 72.59 46.49
CA VAL A 875 -27.82 71.61 46.08
C VAL A 875 -28.32 71.94 44.68
N GLY A 876 -28.57 70.92 43.86
CA GLY A 876 -29.14 71.09 42.52
C GLY A 876 -28.17 70.75 41.39
N ARG A 877 -28.57 71.04 40.16
CA ARG A 877 -27.91 70.56 38.94
C ARG A 877 -26.46 71.00 38.80
N LEU A 878 -26.16 72.27 39.06
CA LEU A 878 -24.80 72.81 38.95
C LEU A 878 -23.88 72.22 40.03
N ALA A 879 -24.35 72.10 41.27
CA ALA A 879 -23.63 71.45 42.36
C ALA A 879 -23.33 69.97 42.05
N THR A 880 -24.33 69.23 41.55
CA THR A 880 -24.17 67.84 41.14
C THR A 880 -23.19 67.70 39.97
N ALA A 881 -23.28 68.55 38.94
CA ALA A 881 -22.37 68.53 37.79
C ALA A 881 -20.91 68.83 38.20
N ARG A 882 -20.69 69.82 39.08
CA ARG A 882 -19.37 70.11 39.65
C ARG A 882 -18.81 68.93 40.43
N ARG A 883 -19.64 68.27 41.25
CA ARG A 883 -19.22 67.10 42.03
C ARG A 883 -18.83 65.91 41.16
N VAL A 884 -19.58 65.64 40.08
CA VAL A 884 -19.21 64.59 39.09
C VAL A 884 -17.92 64.97 38.37
N ASN A 885 -17.74 66.24 38.00
CA ASN A 885 -16.52 66.72 37.35
C ASN A 885 -15.28 66.59 38.27
N ASP A 886 -15.42 66.89 39.56
CA ASP A 886 -14.37 66.66 40.55
C ASP A 886 -13.99 65.19 40.69
N LEU A 887 -15.00 64.30 40.69
CA LEU A 887 -14.77 62.84 40.72
C LEU A 887 -14.07 62.35 39.45
N VAL A 888 -14.50 62.82 38.27
CA VAL A 888 -13.88 62.53 36.96
C VAL A 888 -12.44 62.98 36.93
N ALA A 889 -12.14 64.20 37.40
CA ALA A 889 -10.79 64.73 37.45
C ALA A 889 -9.88 63.91 38.38
N LYS A 890 -10.35 63.57 39.60
CA LYS A 890 -9.56 62.76 40.55
C LYS A 890 -9.34 61.34 40.03
N THR A 891 -10.37 60.70 39.48
CA THR A 891 -10.29 59.34 38.92
C THR A 891 -9.35 59.29 37.70
N GLY A 892 -9.42 60.29 36.82
CA GLY A 892 -8.54 60.42 35.66
C GLY A 892 -7.07 60.70 36.03
N SER A 893 -6.81 61.26 37.22
CA SER A 893 -5.46 61.56 37.72
C SER A 893 -4.80 60.42 38.52
N ALA A 894 -5.51 59.32 38.76
CA ALA A 894 -5.00 58.19 39.53
C ALA A 894 -3.82 57.49 38.82
N ARG A 895 -2.70 57.27 39.54
CA ARG A 895 -1.45 56.79 38.95
C ARG A 895 -1.40 55.27 38.79
N THR A 896 -1.95 54.53 39.75
CA THR A 896 -2.04 53.07 39.70
C THR A 896 -3.50 52.60 39.65
N GLU A 897 -3.74 51.35 39.29
CA GLU A 897 -5.08 50.74 39.30
C GLU A 897 -5.68 50.73 40.71
N LYS A 898 -4.83 50.50 41.73
CA LYS A 898 -5.22 50.54 43.13
C LYS A 898 -5.63 51.94 43.57
N ASP A 899 -4.84 52.97 43.23
CA ASP A 899 -5.17 54.36 43.57
C ASP A 899 -6.54 54.76 42.99
N LEU A 900 -6.87 54.26 41.80
CA LEU A 900 -8.18 54.52 41.17
C LEU A 900 -9.32 53.92 42.00
N VAL A 901 -9.17 52.67 42.46
CA VAL A 901 -10.15 52.01 43.32
C VAL A 901 -10.28 52.75 44.66
N GLU A 902 -9.16 53.14 45.28
CA GLU A 902 -9.17 53.91 46.53
C GLU A 902 -9.84 55.27 46.37
N VAL A 903 -9.61 55.97 45.26
CA VAL A 903 -10.31 57.24 44.95
C VAL A 903 -11.82 56.99 44.89
N LEU A 904 -12.29 55.96 44.18
CA LEU A 904 -13.73 55.67 44.09
C LEU A 904 -14.33 55.25 45.44
N ALA A 905 -13.61 54.48 46.25
CA ALA A 905 -14.09 54.03 47.55
C ALA A 905 -14.16 55.18 48.59
N THR A 906 -13.18 56.08 48.58
CA THR A 906 -13.03 57.13 49.60
C THR A 906 -13.61 58.49 49.22
N PHE A 907 -13.92 58.73 47.94
CA PHE A 907 -14.53 60.00 47.53
C PHE A 907 -15.89 60.18 48.23
N ASP A 908 -16.11 61.38 48.75
CA ASP A 908 -17.32 61.71 49.50
C ASP A 908 -18.52 61.80 48.52
N LEU A 909 -19.42 60.83 48.61
CA LEU A 909 -20.59 60.69 47.73
C LEU A 909 -21.84 60.48 48.60
N PRO A 910 -23.01 61.00 48.19
CA PRO A 910 -24.27 60.70 48.85
C PRO A 910 -24.64 59.21 48.68
N ASP A 911 -25.48 58.69 49.58
CA ASP A 911 -25.97 57.30 49.52
C ASP A 911 -26.76 57.02 48.23
N GLU A 912 -27.47 58.02 47.71
CA GLU A 912 -28.21 57.91 46.45
C GLU A 912 -27.39 58.43 45.26
N LEU A 913 -26.99 57.53 44.35
CA LEU A 913 -26.14 57.85 43.21
C LEU A 913 -26.90 58.25 41.94
N THR A 914 -28.23 58.14 41.92
CA THR A 914 -29.09 58.34 40.73
C THR A 914 -28.87 59.70 40.06
N ALA A 915 -28.76 60.77 40.86
CA ALA A 915 -28.57 62.13 40.35
C ALA A 915 -27.20 62.32 39.69
N LEU A 916 -26.15 61.75 40.28
CA LEU A 916 -24.78 61.80 39.76
C LEU A 916 -24.67 61.02 38.45
N GLY A 917 -25.17 59.77 38.43
CA GLY A 917 -25.16 58.92 37.24
C GLY A 917 -25.98 59.49 36.09
N ARG A 918 -27.17 60.04 36.38
CA ARG A 918 -27.99 60.68 35.33
C ARG A 918 -27.30 61.92 34.75
N THR A 919 -26.67 62.74 35.59
CA THR A 919 -25.93 63.93 35.17
C THR A 919 -24.71 63.56 34.31
N PHE A 920 -23.99 62.50 34.68
CA PHE A 920 -22.87 61.98 33.88
C PHE A 920 -23.36 61.47 32.51
N ALA A 921 -24.42 60.66 32.49
CA ALA A 921 -24.94 60.05 31.27
C ALA A 921 -25.55 61.05 30.25
N THR A 922 -26.08 62.18 30.71
CA THR A 922 -26.66 63.21 29.83
C THR A 922 -25.72 64.38 29.54
N ALA A 923 -24.50 64.36 30.09
CA ALA A 923 -23.57 65.49 30.04
C ALA A 923 -23.28 65.99 28.63
N GLU A 924 -22.95 65.09 27.71
CA GLU A 924 -22.65 65.44 26.30
C GLU A 924 -23.84 66.09 25.61
N ARG A 925 -25.03 65.49 25.77
CA ARG A 925 -26.27 66.01 25.16
C ARG A 925 -26.62 67.38 25.70
N LEU A 926 -26.60 67.55 27.02
CA LEU A 926 -26.94 68.83 27.65
C LEU A 926 -25.90 69.92 27.38
N ALA A 927 -24.61 69.58 27.36
CA ALA A 927 -23.55 70.52 26.97
C ALA A 927 -23.74 70.99 25.52
N GLY A 928 -24.01 70.06 24.59
CA GLY A 928 -24.29 70.38 23.19
C GLY A 928 -25.54 71.24 23.00
N GLU A 929 -26.64 70.93 23.69
CA GLU A 929 -27.87 71.72 23.65
C GLU A 929 -27.66 73.13 24.23
N LEU A 930 -26.98 73.26 25.37
CA LEU A 930 -26.66 74.57 25.95
C LEU A 930 -25.72 75.39 25.05
N GLN A 931 -24.76 74.74 24.39
CA GLN A 931 -23.85 75.41 23.46
C GLN A 931 -24.53 75.83 22.15
N GLY A 932 -25.49 75.04 21.66
CA GLY A 932 -26.21 75.27 20.41
C GLY A 932 -27.31 76.32 20.47
N LEU A 933 -27.69 76.78 21.67
CA LEU A 933 -28.71 77.80 21.86
C LEU A 933 -28.18 79.20 21.48
N ASP A 934 -29.03 79.98 20.82
CA ASP A 934 -28.78 81.41 20.58
C ASP A 934 -29.18 82.21 21.82
N TRP A 935 -28.26 82.30 22.78
CA TRP A 935 -28.43 83.07 24.01
C TRP A 935 -28.64 84.57 23.77
N GLY A 936 -28.24 85.09 22.60
CA GLY A 936 -28.50 86.48 22.20
C GLY A 936 -29.98 86.72 21.96
N ILE A 937 -30.65 85.82 21.25
CA ILE A 937 -32.12 85.88 21.03
C ILE A 937 -32.88 85.75 22.34
N ILE A 938 -32.45 84.84 23.23
CA ILE A 938 -33.10 84.63 24.55
C ILE A 938 -32.98 85.89 25.41
N THR A 939 -31.80 86.52 25.44
CA THR A 939 -31.58 87.77 26.19
C THR A 939 -32.37 88.93 25.60
N ALA A 940 -32.46 89.02 24.26
CA ALA A 940 -33.26 90.03 23.58
C ALA A 940 -34.76 89.84 23.83
N ALA A 941 -35.25 88.60 23.92
CA ALA A 941 -36.65 88.29 24.23
C ALA A 941 -37.00 88.67 25.67
N GLN A 942 -36.10 88.41 26.62
CA GLN A 942 -36.25 88.81 28.03
C GLN A 942 -36.36 90.34 28.19
N ALA A 943 -35.61 91.12 27.39
CA ALA A 943 -35.68 92.58 27.41
C ALA A 943 -37.07 93.15 27.02
N ARG A 944 -37.91 92.36 26.33
CA ARG A 944 -39.26 92.78 25.90
C ARG A 944 -40.33 92.63 27.00
N ARG A 945 -40.02 91.95 28.11
CA ARG A 945 -40.92 91.76 29.27
C ARG A 945 -42.30 91.18 28.91
N ASP A 946 -42.34 90.22 27.99
CA ASP A 946 -43.58 89.52 27.63
C ASP A 946 -43.99 88.51 28.71
N ALA A 947 -45.26 88.51 29.11
CA ALA A 947 -45.75 87.69 30.23
C ALA A 947 -45.65 86.18 29.98
N SER A 948 -45.86 85.73 28.73
CA SER A 948 -45.78 84.30 28.36
C SER A 948 -44.34 83.82 28.33
N PHE A 949 -43.42 84.66 27.83
CA PHE A 949 -41.99 84.38 27.84
C PHE A 949 -41.43 84.35 29.26
N GLU A 950 -41.77 85.33 30.11
CA GLU A 950 -41.33 85.37 31.52
C GLU A 950 -41.84 84.16 32.33
N SER A 951 -43.07 83.70 32.10
CA SER A 951 -43.57 82.46 32.70
C SER A 951 -42.75 81.24 32.29
N SER A 952 -42.41 81.13 31.01
CA SER A 952 -41.62 80.01 30.47
C SER A 952 -40.17 80.06 30.98
N LEU A 953 -39.61 81.25 31.15
CA LEU A 953 -38.29 81.47 31.75
C LEU A 953 -38.30 81.10 33.24
N ALA A 954 -39.35 81.42 33.98
CA ALA A 954 -39.51 81.03 35.39
C ALA A 954 -39.62 79.49 35.55
N GLU A 955 -40.34 78.81 34.66
CA GLU A 955 -40.42 77.34 34.63
C GLU A 955 -39.05 76.70 34.28
N LEU A 956 -38.30 77.29 33.35
CA LEU A 956 -36.95 76.84 33.03
C LEU A 956 -36.03 76.99 34.25
N ARG A 957 -36.04 78.14 34.94
CA ARG A 957 -35.23 78.36 36.15
C ARG A 957 -35.56 77.36 37.25
N THR A 958 -36.84 77.10 37.48
CA THR A 958 -37.31 76.08 38.43
C THR A 958 -36.77 74.70 38.05
N THR A 959 -36.78 74.35 36.76
CA THR A 959 -36.27 73.07 36.25
C THR A 959 -34.74 72.99 36.30
N ALA A 960 -34.05 74.11 36.05
CA ALA A 960 -32.58 74.20 36.05
C ALA A 960 -32.01 74.04 37.47
N ALA A 961 -32.70 74.55 38.49
CA ALA A 961 -32.34 74.35 39.88
C ALA A 961 -32.46 72.87 40.31
N LEU A 962 -33.35 72.09 39.68
CA LEU A 962 -33.53 70.67 39.97
C LEU A 962 -32.51 69.79 39.24
N ASN A 963 -32.09 68.69 39.89
CA ASN A 963 -31.23 67.67 39.30
C ASN A 963 -31.86 67.05 38.04
N GLU A 964 -31.01 66.62 37.10
CA GLU A 964 -31.47 66.00 35.84
C GLU A 964 -32.22 64.67 36.05
N SER A 965 -32.01 63.99 37.18
CA SER A 965 -32.80 62.81 37.58
C SER A 965 -34.25 63.15 37.98
N VAL A 966 -34.50 64.39 38.41
CA VAL A 966 -35.81 64.85 38.90
C VAL A 966 -36.61 65.48 37.76
N ALA A 967 -35.97 66.34 36.96
CA ALA A 967 -36.62 66.98 35.82
C ALA A 967 -35.63 67.19 34.66
N PRO A 968 -35.94 66.73 33.43
CA PRO A 968 -35.06 66.91 32.29
C PRO A 968 -35.04 68.37 31.82
N LEU A 969 -33.85 68.94 31.64
CA LEU A 969 -33.69 70.35 31.27
C LEU A 969 -33.91 70.62 29.78
N GLU A 970 -33.54 69.66 28.93
CA GLU A 970 -33.58 69.79 27.47
C GLU A 970 -34.95 70.22 26.91
N PRO A 971 -36.11 69.62 27.29
CA PRO A 971 -37.41 70.04 26.75
C PRO A 971 -37.75 71.49 27.09
N ARG A 972 -37.35 71.96 28.27
CA ARG A 972 -37.59 73.34 28.73
C ARG A 972 -36.69 74.34 28.03
N LEU A 973 -35.44 73.96 27.74
CA LEU A 973 -34.53 74.77 26.92
C LEU A 973 -35.08 74.96 25.51
N LYS A 974 -35.57 73.88 24.89
CA LYS A 974 -36.16 73.92 23.53
C LYS A 974 -37.44 74.75 23.47
N ASP A 975 -38.34 74.60 24.44
CA ASP A 975 -39.57 75.41 24.52
C ASP A 975 -39.25 76.91 24.70
N LEU A 976 -38.32 77.24 25.61
CA LEU A 976 -37.91 78.64 25.79
C LEU A 976 -37.28 79.22 24.52
N ALA A 977 -36.42 78.47 23.84
CA ALA A 977 -35.78 78.91 22.59
C ALA A 977 -36.80 79.15 21.47
N ALA A 978 -37.80 78.25 21.33
CA ALA A 978 -38.88 78.40 20.36
C ALA A 978 -39.72 79.65 20.65
N ARG A 979 -40.07 79.89 21.91
CA ARG A 979 -40.83 81.08 22.34
C ARG A 979 -40.02 82.37 22.18
N ALA A 980 -38.73 82.36 22.49
CA ALA A 980 -37.84 83.51 22.27
C ALA A 980 -37.81 83.90 20.79
N ARG A 981 -37.65 82.92 19.90
CA ARG A 981 -37.67 83.13 18.44
C ARG A 981 -39.02 83.66 17.97
N ALA A 982 -40.14 83.05 18.40
CA ALA A 982 -41.47 83.50 18.04
C ALA A 982 -41.75 84.94 18.51
N LEU A 983 -41.29 85.31 19.72
CA LEU A 983 -41.43 86.65 20.25
C LEU A 983 -40.63 87.68 19.42
N ILE A 984 -39.37 87.37 19.11
CA ILE A 984 -38.46 88.27 18.37
C ILE A 984 -38.90 88.45 16.91
N VAL A 985 -39.29 87.36 16.25
CA VAL A 985 -39.71 87.35 14.84
C VAL A 985 -41.15 87.85 14.66
N GLY A 986 -42.05 87.55 15.60
CA GLY A 986 -43.47 87.92 15.57
C GLY A 986 -43.76 89.42 15.74
N SER A 987 -42.82 90.23 16.24
CA SER A 987 -42.98 91.70 16.33
C SER A 987 -42.82 92.44 15.00
N SER A 988 -42.51 91.73 13.90
CA SER A 988 -42.24 92.33 12.58
C SER A 988 -43.49 92.57 11.73
N GLN A 989 -44.68 92.15 12.16
CA GLN A 989 -45.91 92.27 11.36
C GLN A 989 -47.07 92.86 12.16
N SER A 990 -47.37 94.13 11.90
CA SER A 990 -48.60 94.80 12.33
C SER A 990 -49.36 95.37 11.13
N LYS A 991 -50.50 94.76 10.71
CA LYS A 991 -51.78 95.40 10.28
C LYS A 991 -52.79 94.37 9.66
N PRO A 992 -54.10 94.68 9.53
CA PRO A 992 -55.15 94.16 10.43
C PRO A 992 -56.17 93.22 9.76
N ALA A 993 -57.05 92.69 10.62
CA ALA A 993 -58.06 91.66 10.45
C ALA A 993 -59.11 91.84 9.34
N VAL A 994 -59.57 90.70 8.79
CA VAL A 994 -60.96 90.47 8.40
C VAL A 994 -61.35 89.03 8.80
N THR A 995 -62.46 88.93 9.54
CA THR A 995 -63.20 87.73 9.95
C THR A 995 -63.95 87.09 8.78
N HIS A 996 -63.99 85.75 8.69
CA HIS A 996 -65.21 84.94 8.56
C HIS A 996 -64.93 83.43 8.69
N GLU A 997 -65.93 82.75 9.23
CA GLU A 997 -66.06 81.34 9.63
C GLU A 997 -66.54 80.45 8.41
N PRO A 998 -66.91 79.15 8.53
CA PRO A 998 -66.11 77.99 8.14
C PRO A 998 -66.68 77.10 6.99
N HIS A 999 -65.86 76.10 6.57
CA HIS A 999 -66.16 74.82 5.84
C HIS A 999 -66.50 74.85 4.33
N PRO A 1000 -66.45 73.71 3.59
CA PRO A 1000 -65.60 72.50 3.67
C PRO A 1000 -65.04 72.02 2.28
N GLY A 1001 -64.16 71.00 2.29
CA GLY A 1001 -64.22 69.90 1.31
C GLY A 1001 -63.28 69.87 0.09
N SER A 1002 -62.61 68.71 -0.03
CA SER A 1002 -62.14 68.01 -1.25
C SER A 1002 -61.02 68.59 -2.13
N ALA A 1003 -59.87 67.89 -2.10
CA ALA A 1003 -59.22 67.13 -3.21
C ALA A 1003 -59.38 67.60 -4.67
N PRO A 1004 -58.50 67.17 -5.62
CA PRO A 1004 -57.05 66.97 -5.56
C PRO A 1004 -56.31 67.41 -6.87
N VAL A 1005 -55.00 67.06 -6.97
CA VAL A 1005 -54.23 66.72 -8.20
C VAL A 1005 -53.43 67.80 -9.00
N GLU A 1006 -52.12 67.50 -9.08
CA GLU A 1006 -51.07 67.63 -10.13
C GLU A 1006 -50.47 68.98 -10.63
N GLU A 1007 -49.17 69.13 -10.28
CA GLU A 1007 -47.94 69.32 -11.12
C GLU A 1007 -47.81 70.50 -12.13
N PRO A 1008 -46.58 71.02 -12.46
CA PRO A 1008 -45.29 70.28 -12.56
C PRO A 1008 -43.94 70.96 -12.15
N LEU A 1009 -42.95 70.08 -11.83
CA LEU A 1009 -41.49 70.07 -12.16
C LEU A 1009 -40.51 71.19 -11.67
N PRO A 1010 -39.17 70.98 -11.66
CA PRO A 1010 -38.38 69.73 -11.55
C PRO A 1010 -37.14 69.79 -10.62
N GLY A 1011 -36.62 68.61 -10.25
CA GLY A 1011 -35.18 68.31 -10.34
C GLY A 1011 -34.35 68.30 -9.05
N HIS A 1012 -34.30 67.16 -8.36
CA HIS A 1012 -33.08 66.73 -7.65
C HIS A 1012 -32.98 65.20 -7.62
N GLU A 1013 -31.75 64.71 -7.82
CA GLU A 1013 -31.35 63.31 -7.89
C GLU A 1013 -31.79 62.54 -6.63
N GLY A 1014 -32.66 61.56 -6.83
CA GLY A 1014 -33.34 60.84 -5.75
C GLY A 1014 -32.54 59.65 -5.22
N ARG A 1015 -32.28 59.67 -3.91
CA ARG A 1015 -31.95 58.49 -3.10
C ARG A 1015 -33.26 57.75 -2.80
N VAL A 1016 -33.44 56.53 -3.29
CA VAL A 1016 -34.61 55.70 -2.96
C VAL A 1016 -34.37 55.04 -1.60
N SER A 1017 -35.24 55.29 -0.61
CA SER A 1017 -35.22 54.60 0.68
C SER A 1017 -36.64 54.19 1.05
N GLY A 1018 -36.83 52.90 1.35
CA GLY A 1018 -38.11 52.32 1.79
C GLY A 1018 -37.85 51.18 2.77
N THR A 1019 -38.76 50.98 3.73
CA THR A 1019 -38.73 49.88 4.70
C THR A 1019 -39.84 48.89 4.34
N LEU A 1020 -39.50 47.62 4.17
CA LEU A 1020 -40.43 46.52 3.86
C LEU A 1020 -40.42 45.54 5.03
N SER A 1021 -41.61 45.26 5.58
CA SER A 1021 -41.79 44.28 6.65
C SER A 1021 -42.68 43.16 6.12
N VAL A 1022 -42.12 41.93 6.04
CA VAL A 1022 -42.79 40.75 5.47
C VAL A 1022 -42.56 39.51 6.34
N PRO A 1023 -43.48 38.52 6.32
CA PRO A 1023 -43.27 37.23 6.98
C PRO A 1023 -42.05 36.49 6.42
N LEU A 1024 -41.35 35.74 7.27
CA LEU A 1024 -40.11 35.04 6.91
C LEU A 1024 -40.28 34.02 5.77
N THR A 1025 -41.50 33.53 5.55
CA THR A 1025 -41.87 32.60 4.47
C THR A 1025 -41.79 33.22 3.08
N ASP A 1026 -41.89 34.56 2.99
CA ASP A 1026 -41.99 35.28 1.72
C ASP A 1026 -40.68 36.02 1.39
N LEU A 1027 -39.62 35.74 2.15
CA LEU A 1027 -38.31 36.37 2.05
C LEU A 1027 -37.68 36.21 0.66
N ASP A 1028 -37.83 35.03 0.07
CA ASP A 1028 -37.27 34.73 -1.25
C ASP A 1028 -37.93 35.58 -2.36
N GLU A 1029 -39.23 35.85 -2.23
CA GLU A 1029 -39.99 36.67 -3.19
C GLU A 1029 -39.61 38.16 -3.06
N VAL A 1030 -39.38 38.64 -1.83
CA VAL A 1030 -38.90 40.01 -1.59
C VAL A 1030 -37.48 40.22 -2.09
N LEU A 1031 -36.58 39.27 -1.87
CA LEU A 1031 -35.21 39.34 -2.40
C LEU A 1031 -35.19 39.29 -3.94
N ALA A 1032 -36.07 38.50 -4.56
CA ALA A 1032 -36.21 38.45 -6.01
C ALA A 1032 -36.69 39.79 -6.59
N LYS A 1033 -37.67 40.43 -5.95
CA LYS A 1033 -38.19 41.75 -6.34
C LYS A 1033 -37.13 42.85 -6.18
N LEU A 1034 -36.42 42.87 -5.04
CA LEU A 1034 -35.35 43.84 -4.77
C LEU A 1034 -34.21 43.72 -5.79
N LYS A 1035 -33.86 42.49 -6.17
CA LYS A 1035 -32.88 42.21 -7.23
C LYS A 1035 -33.35 42.69 -8.60
N SER A 1036 -34.63 42.50 -8.94
CA SER A 1036 -35.23 43.01 -10.18
C SER A 1036 -35.17 44.55 -10.25
N ASP A 1037 -35.53 45.23 -9.16
CA ASP A 1037 -35.57 46.70 -9.09
C ASP A 1037 -34.16 47.31 -9.17
N ILE A 1038 -33.16 46.69 -8.54
CA ILE A 1038 -31.74 47.09 -8.65
C ILE A 1038 -31.22 46.92 -10.09
N SER A 1039 -31.60 45.80 -10.73
CA SER A 1039 -31.16 45.47 -12.09
C SER A 1039 -31.77 46.40 -13.15
N ALA A 1040 -33.00 46.88 -12.92
CA ALA A 1040 -33.69 47.80 -13.83
C ALA A 1040 -33.14 49.25 -13.76
N THR A 1041 -32.48 49.62 -12.67
CA THR A 1041 -32.16 51.03 -12.38
C THR A 1041 -30.67 51.36 -12.55
N HIS A 1042 -29.73 50.39 -12.43
CA HIS A 1042 -28.29 50.66 -12.44
C HIS A 1042 -27.48 49.72 -13.36
N ALA A 1043 -26.61 50.31 -14.19
CA ALA A 1043 -25.68 49.60 -15.06
C ALA A 1043 -24.48 49.03 -14.27
N SER A 1044 -24.61 47.77 -13.82
CA SER A 1044 -23.55 46.78 -13.50
C SER A 1044 -22.31 47.16 -12.66
N THR A 1045 -22.17 48.36 -12.10
CA THR A 1045 -20.98 48.79 -11.33
C THR A 1045 -21.32 49.73 -10.17
N GLY A 1046 -22.04 49.23 -9.15
CA GLY A 1046 -22.32 49.97 -7.92
C GLY A 1046 -22.54 49.06 -6.70
N THR A 1047 -22.18 49.54 -5.51
CA THR A 1047 -22.41 48.88 -4.21
C THR A 1047 -23.78 49.20 -3.64
N VAL A 1048 -24.56 48.19 -3.27
CA VAL A 1048 -25.88 48.33 -2.61
C VAL A 1048 -25.74 47.98 -1.12
N THR A 1049 -26.27 48.83 -0.24
CA THR A 1049 -26.33 48.58 1.21
C THR A 1049 -27.78 48.24 1.60
N ILE A 1050 -28.00 47.03 2.11
CA ILE A 1050 -29.30 46.54 2.58
C ILE A 1050 -29.20 46.39 4.10
N THR A 1051 -30.13 46.97 4.84
CA THR A 1051 -30.22 46.83 6.31
C THR A 1051 -31.49 46.02 6.61
N TRP A 1052 -31.38 44.94 7.38
CA TRP A 1052 -32.53 44.12 7.79
C TRP A 1052 -32.54 43.91 9.30
N GLN A 1053 -33.73 43.73 9.84
CA GLN A 1053 -33.99 43.42 11.24
C GLN A 1053 -35.03 42.29 11.27
N VAL A 1054 -34.76 41.25 12.07
CA VAL A 1054 -35.72 40.16 12.32
C VAL A 1054 -36.24 40.39 13.73
N ASP A 1055 -37.52 40.72 13.83
CA ASP A 1055 -38.22 40.93 15.10
C ASP A 1055 -38.81 39.61 15.64
#